data_AF-A0A0E0Y3D6-F1
#
_entry.id   AF-A0A0E0Y3D6-F1
#
_cell.length_a   1.000
_cell.length_b   1.000
_cell.length_c   1.000
_cell.angle_alpha   90.00
_cell.angle_beta   90.00
_cell.angle_gamma   90.00
#
_symmetry.space_group_name_H-M   'P 1'
#
loop_
_entity.id
_entity.type
_entity.pdbx_description
1 polymer ?
#
loop_
_entity_poly.entity_id
_entity_poly.type
_entity_poly.pdbx_seq_one_letter_code
_entity_poly.pdbx_strand_id
1 'polypeptide(L)'
;MTVKISGVLKDGTGKPVQNCTIVLKARRTSSTVVVNTVASENPDEAGRYSMDVEHGQYSVTLLVEGFPPSHAGTITVYEGSRPGTLNDFLGAMTEDDVRPEALRRFEQMVEEVSRNASAVAQNTAAAKKSASDASISASEAATHATDAAGSARAASTSAGQAATSAQSASSSAGTASTKATEASKSAAAAESSKSAVATSAGAAKTSETNAAASQQSAATSASTATTKASEAATSARDAAASKEAAKTSETNAKASETSAESSKTAAASSASSAASSASSASASKDEATRQASAAKGSATTASTKATEAAGSATAAAQSKSTAESAATRAETAAKRAEDIASAVALEDASTTKKGIVQLSSATNSTSETLAATPKAVKAANDNANGRVPSNRKVNGKALTADITLTPKDIGTLNSVTISFSGGAGWFKLATVTMPQASSIVYIALIGGAGFNVGAPQQAGISELVLRAGNGNPKGVTGALWKRTAVGLTNFAWINTSGDIYDIYVEIGNYATSVNIHWDCTTNASVSIYTSLTYSASKPSSVTDGVVYTMYSSHQKPTPSDIGALPTTGGTISGPLSVTDGITGALKGNADTATKLAADPKINGVKFDGSADINLTPENIGAFARRSTGAYADSDGAVPWNAESGAYNVTRSGDSYILVNFYTGVGSCRTLQMKAHYRNGGLFYRSSRDGYGFEEDWAEVYTSKNLPPESYPVGAPIPWPSDTVPSGYALMQGQTFDKSAYPKLAVAYPSGVIPDMRGWTIKGKPASDRAVLSQEQDGIKSHTHSASASSTDLGTKTTSSFDYGTKSTNNTGAHTHSLSGSTGSAGDHTHGNGIRWPGGGGSALAFYDGGGFTYVHDSQYQVSPETSSYRSYYQRIQTQSAGAHTHSLSGTAASSGAHAHTVGIGAHTHSVAIGSHGHTITVNAAGNAENTVKNIAFNYIVRLA
;
A
#
# COMPACT_ATOMS: atom_id res chain seq x y z
N MET A 1 -36.60 -46.85 51.74
CA MET A 1 -37.35 -46.75 53.00
C MET A 1 -37.94 -45.36 53.06
N THR A 2 -39.26 -45.25 53.04
CA THR A 2 -39.94 -43.97 53.11
C THR A 2 -39.73 -43.28 54.46
N VAL A 3 -39.51 -41.97 54.41
CA VAL A 3 -39.50 -41.07 55.56
C VAL A 3 -40.86 -40.37 55.61
N LYS A 4 -41.51 -40.44 56.76
CA LYS A 4 -42.85 -39.90 56.95
C LYS A 4 -42.81 -38.38 57.17
N ILE A 5 -43.38 -37.62 56.24
CA ILE A 5 -43.54 -36.17 56.33
C ILE A 5 -45.01 -35.89 56.68
N SER A 6 -45.24 -35.45 57.91
CA SER A 6 -46.60 -35.29 58.46
C SER A 6 -46.71 -34.11 59.41
N GLY A 7 -47.84 -33.41 59.41
CA GLY A 7 -48.04 -32.23 60.25
C GLY A 7 -49.42 -31.61 60.07
N VAL A 8 -49.56 -30.34 60.50
CA VAL A 8 -50.75 -29.51 60.24
C VAL A 8 -50.33 -28.30 59.42
N LEU A 9 -50.89 -28.15 58.22
CA LEU A 9 -50.67 -27.00 57.36
C LEU A 9 -51.50 -25.82 57.88
N LYS A 10 -50.85 -24.69 58.16
CA LYS A 10 -51.46 -23.51 58.77
C LYS A 10 -51.14 -22.22 58.03
N ASP A 11 -52.06 -21.28 58.06
CA ASP A 11 -51.85 -19.92 57.57
C ASP A 11 -51.02 -19.07 58.54
N GLY A 12 -50.68 -17.85 58.12
CA GLY A 12 -49.96 -16.87 58.95
C GLY A 12 -50.73 -16.35 60.17
N THR A 13 -51.99 -16.77 60.37
CA THR A 13 -52.81 -16.52 61.57
C THR A 13 -52.91 -17.74 62.48
N GLY A 14 -52.31 -18.88 62.10
CA GLY A 14 -52.31 -20.13 62.85
C GLY A 14 -53.53 -21.03 62.63
N LYS A 15 -54.42 -20.68 61.68
CA LYS A 15 -55.60 -21.48 61.32
C LYS A 15 -55.23 -22.57 60.30
N PRO A 16 -55.94 -23.72 60.27
CA PRO A 16 -55.73 -24.75 59.25
C PRO A 16 -55.98 -24.23 57.82
N VAL A 17 -55.13 -24.63 56.87
CA VAL A 17 -55.35 -24.36 55.44
C VAL A 17 -56.17 -25.49 54.83
N GLN A 18 -57.46 -25.24 54.62
CA GLN A 18 -58.38 -26.14 53.92
C GLN A 18 -58.22 -26.02 52.40
N ASN A 19 -58.72 -27.02 51.65
CA ASN A 19 -58.69 -27.12 50.18
C ASN A 19 -57.30 -26.83 49.55
N CYS A 20 -56.25 -27.35 50.18
CA CYS A 20 -54.88 -27.31 49.65
C CYS A 20 -54.47 -28.70 49.10
N THR A 21 -53.60 -28.72 48.10
CA THR A 21 -52.80 -29.89 47.71
C THR A 21 -51.33 -29.56 47.90
N ILE A 22 -50.61 -30.39 48.66
CA ILE A 22 -49.16 -30.36 48.81
C ILE A 22 -48.59 -31.25 47.71
N VAL A 23 -47.72 -30.71 46.85
CA VAL A 23 -47.13 -31.41 45.70
C VAL A 23 -45.61 -31.47 45.86
N LEU A 24 -45.05 -32.68 45.83
CA LEU A 24 -43.61 -32.94 45.79
C LEU A 24 -43.20 -33.46 44.41
N LYS A 25 -42.34 -32.72 43.69
CA LYS A 25 -41.83 -33.13 42.36
C LYS A 25 -40.32 -33.36 42.37
N ALA A 26 -39.88 -34.57 42.01
CA ALA A 26 -38.48 -34.96 42.03
C ALA A 26 -37.60 -34.15 41.05
N ARG A 27 -36.51 -33.55 41.56
CA ARG A 27 -35.59 -32.66 40.84
C ARG A 27 -34.34 -33.37 40.27
N ARG A 28 -33.95 -34.51 40.85
CA ARG A 28 -32.81 -35.35 40.43
C ARG A 28 -33.22 -36.83 40.52
N THR A 29 -32.67 -37.69 39.67
CA THR A 29 -32.94 -39.14 39.71
C THR A 29 -32.05 -39.78 40.76
N SER A 30 -32.64 -40.49 41.72
CA SER A 30 -31.97 -41.38 42.67
C SER A 30 -32.08 -42.85 42.20
N SER A 31 -31.56 -43.78 42.99
CA SER A 31 -31.76 -45.23 42.81
C SER A 31 -33.20 -45.69 43.01
N THR A 32 -34.07 -44.85 43.58
CA THR A 32 -35.46 -45.17 43.95
C THR A 32 -36.51 -44.28 43.28
N VAL A 33 -36.15 -43.07 42.83
CA VAL A 33 -37.09 -42.05 42.33
C VAL A 33 -36.52 -41.33 41.11
N VAL A 34 -37.33 -41.12 40.07
CA VAL A 34 -36.90 -40.54 38.79
C VAL A 34 -37.28 -39.05 38.68
N VAL A 35 -36.50 -38.24 37.97
CA VAL A 35 -36.88 -36.85 37.62
C VAL A 35 -38.28 -36.81 37.01
N ASN A 36 -39.07 -35.82 37.41
CA ASN A 36 -40.50 -35.65 37.09
C ASN A 36 -41.49 -36.61 37.78
N THR A 37 -41.07 -37.58 38.61
CA THR A 37 -42.01 -38.24 39.52
C THR A 37 -42.65 -37.19 40.44
N VAL A 38 -43.97 -37.29 40.63
CA VAL A 38 -44.77 -36.39 41.49
C VAL A 38 -45.51 -37.23 42.53
N ALA A 39 -45.43 -36.80 43.79
CA ALA A 39 -46.34 -37.21 44.86
C ALA A 39 -47.21 -36.01 45.26
N SER A 40 -48.47 -36.26 45.66
CA SER A 40 -49.41 -35.22 46.05
C SER A 40 -50.35 -35.69 47.15
N GLU A 41 -50.61 -34.84 48.15
CA GLU A 41 -51.53 -35.11 49.24
C GLU A 41 -52.39 -33.87 49.54
N ASN A 42 -53.67 -34.07 49.85
CA ASN A 42 -54.56 -33.03 50.32
C ASN A 42 -54.70 -33.13 51.84
N PRO A 43 -54.46 -32.06 52.63
CA PRO A 43 -54.73 -32.08 54.05
C PRO A 43 -56.23 -32.20 54.35
N ASP A 44 -56.58 -32.75 55.52
CA ASP A 44 -57.98 -32.86 55.97
C ASP A 44 -58.61 -31.50 56.37
N GLU A 45 -59.89 -31.50 56.78
CA GLU A 45 -60.59 -30.29 57.24
C GLU A 45 -59.92 -29.62 58.46
N ALA A 46 -59.08 -30.34 59.21
CA ALA A 46 -58.26 -29.83 60.31
C ALA A 46 -56.82 -29.46 59.88
N GLY A 47 -56.53 -29.50 58.57
CA GLY A 47 -55.25 -29.17 57.95
C GLY A 47 -54.18 -30.26 58.08
N ARG A 48 -54.52 -31.49 58.47
CA ARG A 48 -53.55 -32.58 58.72
C ARG A 48 -53.13 -33.27 57.43
N TYR A 49 -51.83 -33.48 57.26
CA TYR A 49 -51.22 -34.25 56.15
C TYR A 49 -50.21 -35.28 56.69
N SER A 50 -49.97 -36.34 55.93
CA SER A 50 -49.23 -37.54 56.34
C SER A 50 -48.76 -38.39 55.13
N MET A 51 -47.79 -37.89 54.37
CA MET A 51 -47.18 -38.60 53.23
C MET A 51 -45.92 -39.38 53.61
N ASP A 52 -45.73 -40.55 53.00
CA ASP A 52 -44.54 -41.39 53.14
C ASP A 52 -43.66 -41.23 51.89
N VAL A 53 -42.46 -40.66 52.03
CA VAL A 53 -41.64 -40.13 50.92
C VAL A 53 -40.27 -40.82 50.86
N GLU A 54 -39.90 -41.40 49.71
CA GLU A 54 -38.57 -42.01 49.53
C GLU A 54 -37.44 -40.97 49.45
N HIS A 55 -36.19 -41.42 49.58
CA HIS A 55 -35.03 -40.52 49.59
C HIS A 55 -34.79 -39.86 48.22
N GLY A 56 -34.51 -38.55 48.24
CA GLY A 56 -34.36 -37.74 47.03
C GLY A 56 -34.51 -36.24 47.28
N GLN A 57 -34.37 -35.46 46.22
CA GLN A 57 -34.54 -34.00 46.25
C GLN A 57 -35.80 -33.58 45.51
N TYR A 58 -36.69 -32.84 46.18
CA TYR A 58 -38.04 -32.53 45.70
C TYR A 58 -38.33 -31.03 45.72
N SER A 59 -38.97 -30.55 44.65
CA SER A 59 -39.61 -29.24 44.58
C SER A 59 -40.97 -29.32 45.27
N VAL A 60 -41.20 -28.47 46.27
CA VAL A 60 -42.46 -28.37 47.02
C VAL A 60 -43.34 -27.27 46.42
N THR A 61 -44.60 -27.58 46.13
CA THR A 61 -45.59 -26.61 45.67
C THR A 61 -46.88 -26.78 46.47
N LEU A 62 -47.47 -25.68 46.91
CA LEU A 62 -48.77 -25.62 47.59
C LEU A 62 -49.80 -25.04 46.62
N LEU A 63 -50.86 -25.80 46.35
CA LEU A 63 -51.97 -25.40 45.49
C LEU A 63 -53.21 -25.25 46.36
N VAL A 64 -53.64 -24.03 46.65
CA VAL A 64 -54.91 -23.77 47.36
C VAL A 64 -55.98 -23.50 46.31
N GLU A 65 -57.15 -24.13 46.44
CA GLU A 65 -58.25 -23.96 45.50
C GLU A 65 -58.66 -22.49 45.35
N GLY A 66 -58.76 -22.01 44.11
CA GLY A 66 -59.00 -20.60 43.79
C GLY A 66 -57.76 -19.68 43.78
N PHE A 67 -56.59 -20.17 44.18
CA PHE A 67 -55.34 -19.40 44.20
C PHE A 67 -54.26 -20.00 43.27
N PRO A 68 -53.34 -19.18 42.72
CA PRO A 68 -52.27 -19.69 41.87
C PRO A 68 -51.28 -20.59 42.65
N PRO A 69 -50.72 -21.65 42.04
CA PRO A 69 -49.75 -22.53 42.69
C PRO A 69 -48.55 -21.78 43.26
N SER A 70 -48.30 -21.92 44.55
CA SER A 70 -47.19 -21.27 45.25
C SER A 70 -46.03 -22.24 45.48
N HIS A 71 -44.83 -21.91 45.00
CA HIS A 71 -43.64 -22.71 45.26
C HIS A 71 -43.14 -22.44 46.69
N ALA A 72 -43.18 -23.47 47.54
CA ALA A 72 -42.81 -23.35 48.96
C ALA A 72 -41.30 -23.56 49.21
N GLY A 73 -40.58 -24.15 48.26
CA GLY A 73 -39.13 -24.36 48.32
C GLY A 73 -38.69 -25.73 47.81
N THR A 74 -37.44 -26.10 48.06
CA THR A 74 -36.89 -27.43 47.75
C THR A 74 -36.52 -28.15 49.05
N ILE A 75 -36.87 -29.42 49.17
CA ILE A 75 -36.46 -30.29 50.28
C ILE A 75 -35.53 -31.40 49.80
N THR A 76 -34.68 -31.90 50.70
CA THR A 76 -33.87 -33.10 50.47
C THR A 76 -34.14 -34.11 51.59
N VAL A 77 -34.58 -35.31 51.22
CA VAL A 77 -34.85 -36.42 52.13
C VAL A 77 -33.68 -37.41 52.02
N TYR A 78 -32.95 -37.62 53.11
CA TYR A 78 -31.81 -38.52 53.19
C TYR A 78 -32.23 -39.88 53.78
N GLU A 79 -31.45 -40.93 53.51
CA GLU A 79 -31.74 -42.31 53.96
C GLU A 79 -31.82 -42.48 55.49
N GLY A 80 -31.23 -41.54 56.25
CA GLY A 80 -31.33 -41.44 57.72
C GLY A 80 -32.20 -40.29 58.25
N SER A 81 -32.98 -39.60 57.40
CA SER A 81 -33.85 -38.49 57.84
C SER A 81 -34.93 -38.99 58.80
N ARG A 82 -35.12 -38.27 59.92
CA ARG A 82 -36.17 -38.57 60.89
C ARG A 82 -37.54 -38.08 60.38
N PRO A 83 -38.65 -38.76 60.72
CA PRO A 83 -39.99 -38.22 60.50
C PRO A 83 -40.18 -36.84 61.12
N GLY A 84 -40.92 -35.96 60.44
CA GLY A 84 -41.10 -34.56 60.83
C GLY A 84 -42.16 -33.85 59.98
N THR A 85 -42.32 -32.54 60.19
CA THR A 85 -43.23 -31.72 59.38
C THR A 85 -42.54 -31.25 58.09
N LEU A 86 -43.33 -30.88 57.08
CA LEU A 86 -42.81 -30.32 55.82
C LEU A 86 -41.90 -29.09 56.04
N ASN A 87 -42.17 -28.31 57.09
CA ASN A 87 -41.39 -27.11 57.40
C ASN A 87 -40.02 -27.43 58.01
N ASP A 88 -39.88 -28.57 58.72
CA ASP A 88 -38.59 -29.04 59.24
C ASP A 88 -37.63 -29.44 58.10
N PHE A 89 -38.19 -29.99 57.01
CA PHE A 89 -37.44 -30.32 55.80
C PHE A 89 -37.14 -29.10 54.91
N LEU A 90 -38.01 -28.07 54.91
CA LEU A 90 -37.77 -26.80 54.20
C LEU A 90 -36.75 -25.89 54.91
N GLY A 91 -36.57 -26.06 56.23
CA GLY A 91 -35.59 -25.31 57.03
C GLY A 91 -34.21 -25.98 57.15
N ALA A 92 -33.99 -27.14 56.52
CA ALA A 92 -32.74 -27.87 56.60
C ALA A 92 -31.68 -27.32 55.61
N MET A 93 -30.44 -27.14 56.08
CA MET A 93 -29.30 -26.78 55.22
C MET A 93 -29.05 -27.85 54.15
N THR A 94 -28.66 -27.42 52.95
CA THR A 94 -28.47 -28.25 51.76
C THR A 94 -26.99 -28.37 51.38
N GLU A 95 -26.64 -29.30 50.49
CA GLU A 95 -25.25 -29.47 50.03
C GLU A 95 -24.66 -28.23 49.34
N ASP A 96 -25.50 -27.36 48.75
CA ASP A 96 -25.04 -26.13 48.11
C ASP A 96 -24.62 -25.07 49.16
N ASP A 97 -25.16 -25.11 50.39
CA ASP A 97 -24.81 -24.21 51.50
C ASP A 97 -23.42 -24.52 52.10
N VAL A 98 -22.90 -25.74 51.87
CA VAL A 98 -21.61 -26.22 52.43
C VAL A 98 -20.45 -26.11 51.43
N ARG A 99 -20.71 -25.70 50.17
CA ARG A 99 -19.70 -25.58 49.12
C ARG A 99 -18.88 -24.30 49.27
N PRO A 100 -17.53 -24.35 49.34
CA PRO A 100 -16.71 -23.14 49.43
C PRO A 100 -16.87 -22.23 48.21
N GLU A 101 -17.33 -20.99 48.42
CA GLU A 101 -17.50 -19.95 47.40
C GLU A 101 -16.24 -19.70 46.55
N ALA A 102 -15.05 -19.95 47.10
CA ALA A 102 -13.78 -19.88 46.37
C ALA A 102 -13.72 -20.86 45.19
N LEU A 103 -14.25 -22.07 45.33
CA LEU A 103 -14.27 -23.08 44.27
C LEU A 103 -15.28 -22.70 43.18
N ARG A 104 -16.48 -22.24 43.60
CA ARG A 104 -17.53 -21.77 42.68
C ARG A 104 -17.08 -20.59 41.82
N ARG A 105 -16.29 -19.66 42.39
CA ARG A 105 -15.66 -18.56 41.65
C ARG A 105 -14.54 -19.01 40.72
N PHE A 106 -13.77 -20.01 41.10
CA PHE A 106 -12.72 -20.59 40.23
C PHE A 106 -13.34 -21.27 39.00
N GLU A 107 -14.38 -22.07 39.19
CA GLU A 107 -15.13 -22.72 38.10
C GLU A 107 -15.74 -21.69 37.12
N GLN A 108 -16.38 -20.63 37.64
CA GLN A 108 -16.89 -19.52 36.82
C GLN A 108 -15.78 -18.78 36.05
N MET A 109 -14.62 -18.55 36.66
CA MET A 109 -13.49 -17.87 36.03
C MET A 109 -12.88 -18.71 34.90
N VAL A 110 -12.76 -20.04 35.08
CA VAL A 110 -12.30 -20.95 34.02
C VAL A 110 -13.27 -20.98 32.84
N GLU A 111 -14.58 -21.01 33.11
CA GLU A 111 -15.60 -20.98 32.06
C GLU A 111 -15.65 -19.63 31.32
N GLU A 112 -15.43 -18.51 32.03
CA GLU A 112 -15.33 -17.18 31.43
C GLU A 112 -14.05 -17.01 30.58
N VAL A 113 -12.91 -17.54 31.03
CA VAL A 113 -11.68 -17.60 30.22
C VAL A 113 -11.90 -18.44 28.96
N SER A 114 -12.59 -19.58 29.04
CA SER A 114 -12.92 -20.43 27.89
C SER A 114 -13.86 -19.73 26.89
N ARG A 115 -14.88 -19.01 27.39
CA ARG A 115 -15.75 -18.15 26.57
C ARG A 115 -14.97 -17.02 25.90
N ASN A 116 -14.07 -16.35 26.62
CA ASN A 116 -13.24 -15.27 26.07
C ASN A 116 -12.23 -15.77 25.02
N ALA A 117 -11.59 -16.93 25.24
CA ALA A 117 -10.73 -17.57 24.26
C ALA A 117 -11.50 -17.92 22.96
N SER A 118 -12.73 -18.42 23.10
CA SER A 118 -13.61 -18.72 21.97
C SER A 118 -14.00 -17.45 21.19
N ALA A 119 -14.32 -16.35 21.88
CA ALA A 119 -14.60 -15.06 21.26
C ALA A 119 -13.37 -14.45 20.54
N VAL A 120 -12.17 -14.57 21.13
CA VAL A 120 -10.91 -14.14 20.49
C VAL A 120 -10.62 -14.95 19.23
N ALA A 121 -10.86 -16.28 19.25
CA ALA A 121 -10.72 -17.13 18.06
C ALA A 121 -11.68 -16.74 16.94
N GLN A 122 -12.96 -16.48 17.27
CA GLN A 122 -13.95 -15.99 16.30
C GLN A 122 -13.58 -14.61 15.73
N ASN A 123 -13.15 -13.67 16.57
CA ASN A 123 -12.70 -12.34 16.12
C ASN A 123 -11.44 -12.42 15.24
N THR A 124 -10.53 -13.35 15.52
CA THR A 124 -9.35 -13.60 14.69
C THR A 124 -9.72 -14.21 13.34
N ALA A 125 -10.71 -15.11 13.29
CA ALA A 125 -11.24 -15.65 12.04
C ALA A 125 -11.94 -14.56 11.20
N ALA A 126 -12.75 -13.70 11.84
CA ALA A 126 -13.40 -12.56 11.19
C ALA A 126 -12.36 -11.58 10.63
N ALA A 127 -11.33 -11.20 11.40
CA ALA A 127 -10.26 -10.32 10.96
C ALA A 127 -9.46 -10.91 9.78
N LYS A 128 -9.16 -12.21 9.80
CA LYS A 128 -8.55 -12.92 8.65
C LYS A 128 -9.44 -12.87 7.41
N LYS A 129 -10.75 -13.08 7.56
CA LYS A 129 -11.70 -12.96 6.45
C LYS A 129 -11.73 -11.54 5.88
N SER A 130 -11.84 -10.51 6.73
CA SER A 130 -11.80 -9.10 6.29
C SER A 130 -10.50 -8.74 5.56
N ALA A 131 -9.36 -9.30 5.97
CA ALA A 131 -8.10 -9.11 5.26
C ALA A 131 -8.07 -9.80 3.87
N SER A 132 -8.65 -11.00 3.74
CA SER A 132 -8.83 -11.66 2.45
C SER A 132 -9.79 -10.89 1.54
N ASP A 133 -10.94 -10.46 2.07
CA ASP A 133 -11.95 -9.71 1.32
C ASP A 133 -11.36 -8.36 0.80
N ALA A 134 -10.56 -7.67 1.63
CA ALA A 134 -9.83 -6.47 1.21
C ALA A 134 -8.75 -6.73 0.14
N SER A 135 -8.08 -7.89 0.19
CA SER A 135 -7.11 -8.31 -0.84
C SER A 135 -7.77 -8.60 -2.19
N ILE A 136 -8.99 -9.18 -2.16
CA ILE A 136 -9.83 -9.36 -3.36
C ILE A 136 -10.20 -7.99 -3.94
N SER A 137 -10.74 -7.07 -3.13
CA SER A 137 -11.08 -5.71 -3.60
C SER A 137 -9.89 -4.92 -4.15
N ALA A 138 -8.68 -5.12 -3.61
CA ALA A 138 -7.47 -4.53 -4.17
C ALA A 138 -7.11 -5.11 -5.54
N SER A 139 -7.37 -6.41 -5.76
CA SER A 139 -7.17 -7.09 -7.04
C SER A 139 -8.22 -6.68 -8.09
N GLU A 140 -9.48 -6.52 -7.68
CA GLU A 140 -10.56 -5.98 -8.53
C GLU A 140 -10.26 -4.54 -8.97
N ALA A 141 -9.77 -3.70 -8.06
CA ALA A 141 -9.34 -2.34 -8.38
C ALA A 141 -8.17 -2.30 -9.38
N ALA A 142 -7.23 -3.25 -9.32
CA ALA A 142 -6.14 -3.38 -10.28
C ALA A 142 -6.63 -3.83 -11.68
N THR A 143 -7.62 -4.72 -11.73
CA THR A 143 -8.31 -5.08 -12.98
C THR A 143 -9.00 -3.85 -13.59
N HIS A 144 -9.79 -3.11 -12.83
CA HIS A 144 -10.48 -1.91 -13.33
C HIS A 144 -9.53 -0.78 -13.76
N ALA A 145 -8.36 -0.64 -13.12
CA ALA A 145 -7.31 0.26 -13.60
C ALA A 145 -6.75 -0.19 -14.97
N THR A 146 -6.66 -1.49 -15.20
CA THR A 146 -6.25 -2.08 -16.48
C THR A 146 -7.31 -1.89 -17.56
N ASP A 147 -8.60 -2.09 -17.23
CA ASP A 147 -9.74 -1.84 -18.11
C ASP A 147 -9.78 -0.36 -18.55
N ALA A 148 -9.61 0.57 -17.60
CA ALA A 148 -9.55 2.01 -17.87
C ALA A 148 -8.38 2.38 -18.78
N ALA A 149 -7.21 1.76 -18.61
CA ALA A 149 -6.06 1.94 -19.51
C ALA A 149 -6.32 1.35 -20.92
N GLY A 150 -7.05 0.25 -21.01
CA GLY A 150 -7.55 -0.32 -22.27
C GLY A 150 -8.52 0.64 -22.99
N SER A 151 -9.51 1.18 -22.26
CA SER A 151 -10.46 2.17 -22.78
C SER A 151 -9.77 3.45 -23.25
N ALA A 152 -8.76 3.94 -22.51
CA ALA A 152 -7.98 5.12 -22.90
C ALA A 152 -7.17 4.88 -24.20
N ARG A 153 -6.62 3.68 -24.39
CA ARG A 153 -5.97 3.29 -25.66
C ARG A 153 -6.98 3.22 -26.81
N ALA A 154 -8.16 2.64 -26.60
CA ALA A 154 -9.22 2.59 -27.61
C ALA A 154 -9.67 4.00 -28.04
N ALA A 155 -9.90 4.91 -27.08
CA ALA A 155 -10.22 6.30 -27.35
C ALA A 155 -9.12 7.03 -28.16
N SER A 156 -7.85 6.76 -27.87
CA SER A 156 -6.70 7.28 -28.63
C SER A 156 -6.70 6.78 -30.09
N THR A 157 -6.95 5.48 -30.30
CA THR A 157 -7.10 4.90 -31.65
C THR A 157 -8.25 5.54 -32.43
N SER A 158 -9.42 5.73 -31.81
CA SER A 158 -10.56 6.40 -32.44
C SER A 158 -10.29 7.88 -32.74
N ALA A 159 -9.54 8.59 -31.88
CA ALA A 159 -9.10 9.96 -32.16
C ALA A 159 -8.14 10.02 -33.38
N GLY A 160 -7.23 9.05 -33.50
CA GLY A 160 -6.37 8.90 -34.68
C GLY A 160 -7.16 8.62 -35.97
N GLN A 161 -8.15 7.73 -35.91
CA GLN A 161 -9.06 7.47 -37.04
C GLN A 161 -9.86 8.72 -37.44
N ALA A 162 -10.38 9.47 -36.46
CA ALA A 162 -11.11 10.71 -36.71
C ALA A 162 -10.22 11.79 -37.36
N ALA A 163 -8.94 11.88 -36.98
CA ALA A 163 -7.97 12.74 -37.65
C ALA A 163 -7.77 12.34 -39.12
N THR A 164 -7.51 11.05 -39.41
CA THR A 164 -7.39 10.55 -40.79
C THR A 164 -8.62 10.87 -41.64
N SER A 165 -9.83 10.72 -41.09
CA SER A 165 -11.08 11.10 -41.77
C SER A 165 -11.17 12.61 -42.05
N ALA A 166 -10.69 13.46 -41.14
CA ALA A 166 -10.61 14.91 -41.34
C ALA A 166 -9.57 15.30 -42.41
N GLN A 167 -8.41 14.62 -42.47
CA GLN A 167 -7.47 14.75 -43.59
C GLN A 167 -8.13 14.40 -44.93
N SER A 168 -8.83 13.26 -45.01
CA SER A 168 -9.55 12.84 -46.22
C SER A 168 -10.62 13.85 -46.65
N ALA A 169 -11.40 14.38 -45.70
CA ALA A 169 -12.40 15.41 -45.97
C ALA A 169 -11.77 16.71 -46.51
N SER A 170 -10.61 17.11 -45.99
CA SER A 170 -9.85 18.27 -46.48
C SER A 170 -9.37 18.08 -47.93
N SER A 171 -8.84 16.89 -48.25
CA SER A 171 -8.46 16.53 -49.63
C SER A 171 -9.64 16.55 -50.60
N SER A 172 -10.80 16.04 -50.17
CA SER A 172 -12.05 16.11 -50.96
C SER A 172 -12.53 17.54 -51.18
N ALA A 173 -12.43 18.41 -50.17
CA ALA A 173 -12.76 19.84 -50.30
C ALA A 173 -11.81 20.57 -51.27
N GLY A 174 -10.51 20.26 -51.25
CA GLY A 174 -9.53 20.76 -52.24
C GLY A 174 -9.86 20.31 -53.66
N THR A 175 -10.28 19.05 -53.82
CA THR A 175 -10.74 18.49 -55.11
C THR A 175 -12.00 19.20 -55.61
N ALA A 176 -12.98 19.44 -54.73
CA ALA A 176 -14.21 20.18 -55.06
C ALA A 176 -13.92 21.64 -55.48
N SER A 177 -13.00 22.33 -54.79
CA SER A 177 -12.55 23.69 -55.15
C SER A 177 -11.89 23.73 -56.54
N THR A 178 -11.08 22.71 -56.85
CA THR A 178 -10.46 22.55 -58.18
C THR A 178 -11.54 22.34 -59.26
N LYS A 179 -12.55 21.48 -59.01
CA LYS A 179 -13.65 21.26 -59.96
C LYS A 179 -14.60 22.45 -60.11
N ALA A 180 -14.83 23.24 -59.07
CA ALA A 180 -15.52 24.52 -59.20
C ALA A 180 -14.72 25.49 -60.10
N THR A 181 -13.40 25.54 -59.94
CA THR A 181 -12.50 26.37 -60.76
C THR A 181 -12.46 25.91 -62.23
N GLU A 182 -12.49 24.60 -62.49
CA GLU A 182 -12.64 24.05 -63.84
C GLU A 182 -14.01 24.41 -64.45
N ALA A 183 -15.11 24.29 -63.70
CA ALA A 183 -16.44 24.64 -64.16
C ALA A 183 -16.56 26.14 -64.54
N SER A 184 -15.97 27.04 -63.75
CA SER A 184 -15.90 28.47 -64.09
C SER A 184 -15.11 28.74 -65.38
N LYS A 185 -14.03 28.00 -65.64
CA LYS A 185 -13.29 28.10 -66.92
C LYS A 185 -14.13 27.60 -68.11
N SER A 186 -14.87 26.51 -67.95
CA SER A 186 -15.79 26.00 -68.97
C SER A 186 -16.95 26.97 -69.25
N ALA A 187 -17.49 27.63 -68.22
CA ALA A 187 -18.50 28.68 -68.39
C ALA A 187 -17.97 29.90 -69.15
N ALA A 188 -16.75 30.35 -68.83
CA ALA A 188 -16.09 31.43 -69.59
C ALA A 188 -15.82 31.05 -71.05
N ALA A 189 -15.44 29.79 -71.31
CA ALA A 189 -15.30 29.27 -72.68
C ALA A 189 -16.64 29.26 -73.44
N ALA A 190 -17.76 28.93 -72.78
CA ALA A 190 -19.08 28.95 -73.40
C ALA A 190 -19.54 30.39 -73.77
N GLU A 191 -19.29 31.38 -72.92
CA GLU A 191 -19.60 32.80 -73.22
C GLU A 191 -18.69 33.36 -74.34
N SER A 192 -17.44 32.91 -74.42
CA SER A 192 -16.55 33.17 -75.55
C SER A 192 -17.08 32.56 -76.85
N SER A 193 -17.52 31.29 -76.83
CA SER A 193 -18.17 30.64 -77.98
C SER A 193 -19.46 31.35 -78.41
N LYS A 194 -20.27 31.84 -77.47
CA LYS A 194 -21.47 32.67 -77.74
C LYS A 194 -21.11 34.00 -78.41
N SER A 195 -20.00 34.62 -78.02
CA SER A 195 -19.46 35.83 -78.67
C SER A 195 -18.94 35.56 -80.09
N ALA A 196 -18.30 34.40 -80.30
CA ALA A 196 -17.89 33.95 -81.63
C ALA A 196 -19.11 33.64 -82.53
N VAL A 197 -20.15 33.00 -82.00
CA VAL A 197 -21.41 32.74 -82.72
C VAL A 197 -22.11 34.06 -83.10
N ALA A 198 -22.13 35.06 -82.23
CA ALA A 198 -22.66 36.39 -82.56
C ALA A 198 -21.86 37.07 -83.69
N THR A 199 -20.53 36.89 -83.70
CA THR A 199 -19.64 37.39 -84.77
C THR A 199 -19.93 36.68 -86.11
N SER A 200 -20.09 35.36 -86.09
CA SER A 200 -20.49 34.56 -87.26
C SER A 200 -21.90 34.89 -87.78
N ALA A 201 -22.85 35.21 -86.89
CA ALA A 201 -24.18 35.68 -87.27
C ALA A 201 -24.12 37.06 -87.95
N GLY A 202 -23.25 37.97 -87.47
CA GLY A 202 -22.96 39.23 -88.14
C GLY A 202 -22.38 39.02 -89.54
N ALA A 203 -21.40 38.12 -89.69
CA ALA A 203 -20.83 37.76 -91.00
C ALA A 203 -21.88 37.14 -91.94
N ALA A 204 -22.79 36.31 -91.42
CA ALA A 204 -23.91 35.77 -92.19
C ALA A 204 -24.88 36.88 -92.67
N LYS A 205 -25.16 37.90 -91.83
CA LYS A 205 -25.97 39.06 -92.21
C LYS A 205 -25.32 39.92 -93.29
N THR A 206 -23.99 40.02 -93.28
CA THR A 206 -23.21 40.64 -94.37
C THR A 206 -23.31 39.81 -95.65
N SER A 207 -23.21 38.47 -95.58
CA SER A 207 -23.42 37.59 -96.73
C SER A 207 -24.84 37.65 -97.30
N GLU A 208 -25.87 37.79 -96.46
CA GLU A 208 -27.26 38.03 -96.87
C GLU A 208 -27.40 39.34 -97.66
N THR A 209 -26.73 40.41 -97.18
CA THR A 209 -26.68 41.71 -97.87
C THR A 209 -25.94 41.61 -99.21
N ASN A 210 -24.81 40.89 -99.25
CA ASN A 210 -24.04 40.64 -100.48
C ASN A 210 -24.82 39.77 -101.48
N ALA A 211 -25.62 38.81 -100.99
CA ALA A 211 -26.52 38.02 -101.82
C ALA A 211 -27.63 38.89 -102.43
N ALA A 212 -28.22 39.82 -101.67
CA ALA A 212 -29.20 40.77 -102.18
C ALA A 212 -28.61 41.71 -103.26
N ALA A 213 -27.40 42.23 -103.05
CA ALA A 213 -26.68 43.01 -104.08
C ALA A 213 -26.36 42.18 -105.34
N SER A 214 -26.02 40.90 -105.16
CA SER A 214 -25.83 39.95 -106.27
C SER A 214 -27.15 39.65 -106.99
N GLN A 215 -28.27 39.58 -106.28
CA GLN A 215 -29.61 39.38 -106.82
C GLN A 215 -30.06 40.58 -107.67
N GLN A 216 -29.72 41.80 -107.24
CA GLN A 216 -29.96 43.02 -108.02
C GLN A 216 -29.09 43.09 -109.29
N SER A 217 -27.86 42.56 -109.24
CA SER A 217 -27.01 42.37 -110.43
C SER A 217 -27.55 41.27 -111.36
N ALA A 218 -28.09 40.18 -110.80
CA ALA A 218 -28.63 39.05 -111.55
C ALA A 218 -29.91 39.41 -112.34
N ALA A 219 -30.70 40.38 -111.87
CA ALA A 219 -31.86 40.90 -112.61
C ALA A 219 -31.47 41.45 -113.99
N THR A 220 -30.29 42.05 -114.13
CA THR A 220 -29.74 42.55 -115.41
C THR A 220 -29.33 41.42 -116.36
N SER A 221 -29.09 40.21 -115.84
CA SER A 221 -28.64 39.04 -116.61
C SER A 221 -29.78 38.06 -116.98
N ALA A 222 -31.03 38.40 -116.67
CA ALA A 222 -32.19 37.51 -116.84
C ALA A 222 -32.55 37.19 -118.31
N SER A 223 -31.94 37.87 -119.29
CA SER A 223 -32.15 37.63 -120.72
C SER A 223 -31.56 36.32 -121.26
N THR A 224 -30.73 35.62 -120.47
CA THR A 224 -29.90 34.47 -120.94
C THR A 224 -30.37 33.11 -120.35
N ALA A 225 -31.58 33.04 -119.77
CA ALA A 225 -31.94 32.06 -118.75
C ALA A 225 -32.61 30.74 -119.22
N THR A 226 -32.20 30.14 -120.34
CA THR A 226 -32.82 28.87 -120.84
C THR A 226 -32.08 27.59 -120.41
N THR A 227 -30.78 27.66 -120.10
CA THR A 227 -29.90 26.46 -120.06
C THR A 227 -29.77 25.76 -118.68
N LYS A 228 -30.27 26.35 -117.58
CA LYS A 228 -29.94 25.92 -116.19
C LYS A 228 -30.97 25.07 -115.43
N ALA A 229 -31.98 24.51 -116.10
CA ALA A 229 -33.10 23.83 -115.44
C ALA A 229 -32.71 22.66 -114.49
N SER A 230 -31.64 21.91 -114.80
CA SER A 230 -31.28 20.68 -114.07
C SER A 230 -30.65 20.91 -112.68
N GLU A 231 -30.08 22.08 -112.41
CA GLU A 231 -29.35 22.33 -111.14
C GLU A 231 -30.29 22.57 -109.96
N ALA A 232 -31.47 23.13 -110.20
CA ALA A 232 -32.44 23.51 -109.16
C ALA A 232 -32.96 22.30 -108.34
N ALA A 233 -32.92 21.09 -108.89
CA ALA A 233 -33.37 19.87 -108.22
C ALA A 233 -32.45 19.39 -107.09
N THR A 234 -31.19 19.84 -107.06
CA THR A 234 -30.23 19.47 -105.99
C THR A 234 -30.41 20.38 -104.77
N SER A 235 -30.38 21.70 -104.96
CA SER A 235 -30.48 22.68 -103.86
C SER A 235 -31.78 22.55 -103.04
N ALA A 236 -32.87 22.05 -103.64
CA ALA A 236 -34.11 21.75 -102.93
C ALA A 236 -33.97 20.62 -101.89
N ARG A 237 -33.07 19.66 -102.11
CA ARG A 237 -32.76 18.57 -101.16
C ARG A 237 -31.86 19.07 -100.03
N ASP A 238 -30.87 19.90 -100.35
CA ASP A 238 -29.95 20.47 -99.37
C ASP A 238 -30.66 21.42 -98.40
N ALA A 239 -31.66 22.17 -98.88
CA ALA A 239 -32.54 22.98 -98.05
C ALA A 239 -33.40 22.13 -97.09
N ALA A 240 -33.91 20.98 -97.53
CA ALA A 240 -34.66 20.05 -96.69
C ALA A 240 -33.77 19.39 -95.62
N ALA A 241 -32.55 18.97 -95.98
CA ALA A 241 -31.58 18.44 -95.03
C ALA A 241 -31.16 19.49 -93.98
N SER A 242 -30.93 20.72 -94.41
CA SER A 242 -30.58 21.85 -93.51
C SER A 242 -31.69 22.15 -92.49
N LYS A 243 -32.96 21.99 -92.88
CA LYS A 243 -34.11 22.18 -91.98
C LYS A 243 -34.15 21.16 -90.84
N GLU A 244 -33.93 19.88 -91.13
CA GLU A 244 -33.90 18.85 -90.08
C GLU A 244 -32.59 18.89 -89.27
N ALA A 245 -31.47 19.33 -89.85
CA ALA A 245 -30.24 19.62 -89.09
C ALA A 245 -30.43 20.77 -88.08
N ALA A 246 -31.15 21.83 -88.45
CA ALA A 246 -31.50 22.92 -87.54
C ALA A 246 -32.42 22.44 -86.40
N LYS A 247 -33.43 21.62 -86.72
CA LYS A 247 -34.36 21.04 -85.74
C LYS A 247 -33.69 20.05 -84.78
N THR A 248 -32.73 19.27 -85.28
CA THR A 248 -31.85 18.42 -84.47
C THR A 248 -30.98 19.28 -83.53
N SER A 249 -30.46 20.40 -84.02
CA SER A 249 -29.67 21.35 -83.20
C SER A 249 -30.51 22.02 -82.11
N GLU A 250 -31.77 22.40 -82.39
CA GLU A 250 -32.70 22.92 -81.37
C GLU A 250 -33.00 21.87 -80.29
N THR A 251 -33.16 20.60 -80.70
CA THR A 251 -33.37 19.46 -79.78
C THR A 251 -32.13 19.24 -78.89
N ASN A 252 -30.93 19.28 -79.48
CA ASN A 252 -29.67 19.15 -78.74
C ASN A 252 -29.42 20.34 -77.79
N ALA A 253 -29.85 21.55 -78.15
CA ALA A 253 -29.78 22.71 -77.26
C ALA A 253 -30.66 22.53 -76.02
N LYS A 254 -31.93 22.11 -76.19
CA LYS A 254 -32.86 21.81 -75.09
C LYS A 254 -32.42 20.62 -74.23
N ALA A 255 -31.80 19.60 -74.84
CA ALA A 255 -31.18 18.49 -74.11
C ALA A 255 -29.97 18.97 -73.27
N SER A 256 -29.17 19.90 -73.80
CA SER A 256 -28.03 20.50 -73.09
C SER A 256 -28.47 21.39 -71.92
N GLU A 257 -29.52 22.20 -72.12
CA GLU A 257 -30.17 23.01 -71.09
C GLU A 257 -30.71 22.13 -69.94
N THR A 258 -31.44 21.06 -70.29
CA THR A 258 -31.94 20.06 -69.31
C THR A 258 -30.79 19.38 -68.55
N SER A 259 -29.68 19.09 -69.24
CA SER A 259 -28.48 18.51 -68.62
C SER A 259 -27.76 19.49 -67.68
N ALA A 260 -27.75 20.78 -68.00
CA ALA A 260 -27.18 21.82 -67.16
C ALA A 260 -28.00 22.03 -65.87
N GLU A 261 -29.33 22.09 -65.97
CA GLU A 261 -30.21 22.22 -64.79
C GLU A 261 -30.19 20.95 -63.91
N SER A 262 -30.07 19.77 -64.52
CA SER A 262 -29.82 18.51 -63.81
C SER A 262 -28.47 18.53 -63.07
N SER A 263 -27.42 19.05 -63.70
CA SER A 263 -26.09 19.19 -63.10
C SER A 263 -26.07 20.20 -61.94
N LYS A 264 -26.79 21.31 -62.08
CA LYS A 264 -27.03 22.30 -61.02
C LYS A 264 -27.78 21.70 -59.82
N THR A 265 -28.78 20.87 -60.08
CA THR A 265 -29.50 20.12 -59.05
C THR A 265 -28.59 19.12 -58.34
N ALA A 266 -27.79 18.34 -59.08
CA ALA A 266 -26.81 17.42 -58.51
C ALA A 266 -25.72 18.12 -57.69
N ALA A 267 -25.26 19.29 -58.11
CA ALA A 267 -24.31 20.12 -57.36
C ALA A 267 -24.93 20.63 -56.04
N ALA A 268 -26.18 21.09 -56.06
CA ALA A 268 -26.92 21.48 -54.85
C ALA A 268 -27.10 20.30 -53.88
N SER A 269 -27.50 19.13 -54.38
CA SER A 269 -27.61 17.90 -53.57
C SER A 269 -26.27 17.46 -52.98
N SER A 270 -25.18 17.62 -53.72
CA SER A 270 -23.82 17.34 -53.25
C SER A 270 -23.38 18.33 -52.16
N ALA A 271 -23.69 19.62 -52.30
CA ALA A 271 -23.41 20.62 -51.28
C ALA A 271 -24.20 20.37 -49.99
N SER A 272 -25.49 20.03 -50.08
CA SER A 272 -26.31 19.62 -48.93
C SER A 272 -25.77 18.35 -48.24
N SER A 273 -25.28 17.39 -49.04
CA SER A 273 -24.65 16.17 -48.52
C SER A 273 -23.34 16.49 -47.79
N ALA A 274 -22.50 17.36 -48.35
CA ALA A 274 -21.26 17.82 -47.72
C ALA A 274 -21.53 18.61 -46.42
N ALA A 275 -22.56 19.47 -46.39
CA ALA A 275 -22.98 20.16 -45.17
C ALA A 275 -23.42 19.16 -44.08
N SER A 276 -24.22 18.15 -44.45
CA SER A 276 -24.65 17.08 -43.54
C SER A 276 -23.47 16.23 -43.04
N SER A 277 -22.46 15.97 -43.88
CA SER A 277 -21.21 15.30 -43.49
C SER A 277 -20.38 16.17 -42.53
N ALA A 278 -20.28 17.48 -42.76
CA ALA A 278 -19.59 18.40 -41.85
C ALA A 278 -20.28 18.49 -40.49
N SER A 279 -21.62 18.54 -40.45
CA SER A 279 -22.41 18.46 -39.22
C SER A 279 -22.19 17.15 -38.47
N SER A 280 -22.14 16.02 -39.20
CA SER A 280 -21.85 14.70 -38.63
C SER A 280 -20.44 14.64 -38.03
N ALA A 281 -19.44 15.21 -38.72
CA ALA A 281 -18.07 15.30 -38.23
C ALA A 281 -17.96 16.19 -36.97
N SER A 282 -18.69 17.31 -36.89
CA SER A 282 -18.73 18.12 -35.68
C SER A 282 -19.39 17.38 -34.51
N ALA A 283 -20.48 16.65 -34.74
CA ALA A 283 -21.12 15.82 -33.73
C ALA A 283 -20.18 14.71 -33.22
N SER A 284 -19.44 14.05 -34.11
CA SER A 284 -18.43 13.04 -33.73
C SER A 284 -17.30 13.63 -32.89
N LYS A 285 -16.83 14.85 -33.19
CA LYS A 285 -15.83 15.57 -32.39
C LYS A 285 -16.37 15.91 -30.98
N ASP A 286 -17.62 16.34 -30.90
CA ASP A 286 -18.27 16.67 -29.63
C ASP A 286 -18.53 15.42 -28.76
N GLU A 287 -18.92 14.30 -29.35
CA GLU A 287 -19.08 13.04 -28.60
C GLU A 287 -17.73 12.46 -28.16
N ALA A 288 -16.69 12.51 -28.99
CA ALA A 288 -15.33 12.16 -28.56
C ALA A 288 -14.85 13.01 -27.37
N THR A 289 -15.21 14.30 -27.35
CA THR A 289 -14.93 15.21 -26.23
C THR A 289 -15.77 14.87 -24.98
N ARG A 290 -17.03 14.42 -25.17
CA ARG A 290 -17.90 13.90 -24.10
C ARG A 290 -17.34 12.62 -23.48
N GLN A 291 -16.90 11.67 -24.30
CA GLN A 291 -16.30 10.41 -23.86
C GLN A 291 -14.97 10.63 -23.11
N ALA A 292 -14.11 11.54 -23.60
CA ALA A 292 -12.90 11.94 -22.86
C ALA A 292 -13.23 12.58 -21.50
N SER A 293 -14.32 13.35 -21.41
CA SER A 293 -14.80 13.95 -20.16
C SER A 293 -15.37 12.91 -19.20
N ALA A 294 -16.11 11.91 -19.71
CA ALA A 294 -16.62 10.79 -18.95
C ALA A 294 -15.48 9.90 -18.39
N ALA A 295 -14.47 9.59 -19.21
CA ALA A 295 -13.27 8.87 -18.80
C ALA A 295 -12.51 9.61 -17.68
N LYS A 296 -12.42 10.94 -17.75
CA LYS A 296 -11.85 11.77 -16.68
C LYS A 296 -12.68 11.70 -15.39
N GLY A 297 -14.02 11.70 -15.49
CA GLY A 297 -14.92 11.47 -14.35
C GLY A 297 -14.71 10.10 -13.70
N SER A 298 -14.62 9.03 -14.50
CA SER A 298 -14.32 7.68 -14.03
C SER A 298 -12.94 7.59 -13.35
N ALA A 299 -11.93 8.29 -13.86
CA ALA A 299 -10.61 8.36 -13.24
C ALA A 299 -10.65 9.09 -11.87
N THR A 300 -11.45 10.16 -11.73
CA THR A 300 -11.70 10.79 -10.43
C THR A 300 -12.41 9.83 -9.46
N THR A 301 -13.46 9.13 -9.90
CA THR A 301 -14.16 8.12 -9.09
C THR A 301 -13.23 7.00 -8.63
N ALA A 302 -12.35 6.50 -9.51
CA ALA A 302 -11.35 5.50 -9.18
C ALA A 302 -10.32 6.02 -8.15
N SER A 303 -9.89 7.29 -8.28
CA SER A 303 -9.02 7.95 -7.29
C SER A 303 -9.69 8.10 -5.92
N THR A 304 -10.99 8.45 -5.89
CA THR A 304 -11.78 8.47 -4.64
C THR A 304 -11.87 7.08 -4.02
N LYS A 305 -12.16 6.03 -4.81
CA LYS A 305 -12.24 4.66 -4.31
C LYS A 305 -10.90 4.10 -3.84
N ALA A 306 -9.78 4.45 -4.48
CA ALA A 306 -8.44 4.15 -3.98
C ALA A 306 -8.16 4.85 -2.63
N THR A 307 -8.69 6.05 -2.42
CA THR A 307 -8.56 6.79 -1.15
C THR A 307 -9.41 6.14 -0.05
N GLU A 308 -10.65 5.72 -0.35
CA GLU A 308 -11.49 4.95 0.57
C GLU A 308 -10.86 3.59 0.94
N ALA A 309 -10.23 2.91 -0.01
CA ALA A 309 -9.49 1.68 0.23
C ALA A 309 -8.26 1.90 1.14
N ALA A 310 -7.51 3.00 0.96
CA ALA A 310 -6.41 3.38 1.84
C ALA A 310 -6.88 3.72 3.27
N GLY A 311 -8.03 4.40 3.42
CA GLY A 311 -8.67 4.61 4.71
C GLY A 311 -9.09 3.29 5.38
N SER A 312 -9.65 2.36 4.60
CA SER A 312 -10.05 1.02 5.06
C SER A 312 -8.84 0.18 5.49
N ALA A 313 -7.73 0.24 4.74
CA ALA A 313 -6.47 -0.40 5.11
C ALA A 313 -5.87 0.21 6.40
N THR A 314 -6.03 1.52 6.61
CA THR A 314 -5.63 2.19 7.85
C THR A 314 -6.46 1.73 9.05
N ALA A 315 -7.78 1.61 8.89
CA ALA A 315 -8.66 1.06 9.92
C ALA A 315 -8.35 -0.43 10.21
N ALA A 316 -7.99 -1.21 9.19
CA ALA A 316 -7.52 -2.59 9.36
C ALA A 316 -6.17 -2.65 10.11
N ALA A 317 -5.24 -1.72 9.84
CA ALA A 317 -3.98 -1.61 10.57
C ALA A 317 -4.17 -1.19 12.05
N GLN A 318 -5.09 -0.27 12.34
CA GLN A 318 -5.49 0.07 13.70
C GLN A 318 -6.17 -1.10 14.41
N SER A 319 -7.02 -1.86 13.72
CA SER A 319 -7.65 -3.08 14.24
C SER A 319 -6.60 -4.17 14.52
N LYS A 320 -5.61 -4.34 13.64
CA LYS A 320 -4.46 -5.23 13.83
C LYS A 320 -3.65 -4.82 15.06
N SER A 321 -3.29 -3.54 15.21
CA SER A 321 -2.57 -3.04 16.39
C SER A 321 -3.39 -3.18 17.69
N THR A 322 -4.71 -3.05 17.62
CA THR A 322 -5.63 -3.28 18.74
C THR A 322 -5.70 -4.77 19.12
N ALA A 323 -5.71 -5.66 18.13
CA ALA A 323 -5.69 -7.10 18.31
C ALA A 323 -4.32 -7.61 18.82
N GLU A 324 -3.22 -7.04 18.33
CA GLU A 324 -1.87 -7.29 18.84
C GLU A 324 -1.75 -6.81 20.29
N SER A 325 -2.24 -5.61 20.60
CA SER A 325 -2.33 -5.12 21.99
C SER A 325 -3.23 -5.99 22.87
N ALA A 326 -4.26 -6.63 22.31
CA ALA A 326 -5.10 -7.59 23.03
C ALA A 326 -4.39 -8.94 23.22
N ALA A 327 -3.63 -9.41 22.24
CA ALA A 327 -2.79 -10.59 22.33
C ALA A 327 -1.69 -10.40 23.38
N THR A 328 -0.95 -9.29 23.36
CA THR A 328 0.07 -8.98 24.39
C THR A 328 -0.57 -8.80 25.78
N ARG A 329 -1.81 -8.29 25.88
CA ARG A 329 -2.55 -8.31 27.16
C ARG A 329 -2.94 -9.73 27.59
N ALA A 330 -3.32 -10.61 26.66
CA ALA A 330 -3.60 -12.01 26.93
C ALA A 330 -2.34 -12.79 27.32
N GLU A 331 -1.21 -12.56 26.66
CA GLU A 331 0.11 -13.08 27.05
C GLU A 331 0.54 -12.52 28.40
N THR A 332 0.32 -11.24 28.70
CA THR A 332 0.61 -10.66 30.03
C THR A 332 -0.33 -11.23 31.11
N ALA A 333 -1.57 -11.56 30.77
CA ALA A 333 -2.51 -12.22 31.66
C ALA A 333 -2.17 -13.70 31.88
N ALA A 334 -1.73 -14.41 30.83
CA ALA A 334 -1.22 -15.77 30.90
C ALA A 334 0.09 -15.83 31.68
N LYS A 335 1.02 -14.89 31.44
CA LYS A 335 2.24 -14.71 32.22
C LYS A 335 1.91 -14.43 33.67
N ARG A 336 0.96 -13.54 33.97
CA ARG A 336 0.45 -13.35 35.34
C ARG A 336 -0.21 -14.61 35.92
N ALA A 337 -0.87 -15.45 35.12
CA ALA A 337 -1.42 -16.72 35.58
C ALA A 337 -0.32 -17.75 35.88
N GLU A 338 0.73 -17.81 35.07
CA GLU A 338 1.95 -18.59 35.35
C GLU A 338 2.69 -18.04 36.58
N ASP A 339 2.80 -16.72 36.73
CA ASP A 339 3.49 -16.07 37.85
C ASP A 339 2.68 -16.22 39.15
N ILE A 340 1.35 -16.22 39.08
CA ILE A 340 0.44 -16.58 40.18
C ILE A 340 0.53 -18.07 40.47
N ALA A 341 0.56 -18.95 39.46
CA ALA A 341 0.77 -20.38 39.66
C ALA A 341 2.18 -20.68 40.25
N SER A 342 3.18 -19.85 39.94
CA SER A 342 4.53 -19.90 40.51
C SER A 342 4.61 -19.27 41.90
N ALA A 343 3.74 -18.31 42.24
CA ALA A 343 3.57 -17.80 43.61
C ALA A 343 2.68 -18.73 44.48
N VAL A 344 1.88 -19.59 43.85
CA VAL A 344 1.11 -20.68 44.45
C VAL A 344 1.88 -22.01 44.38
N ALA A 345 3.05 -22.05 43.74
CA ALA A 345 4.07 -23.05 44.01
C ALA A 345 4.63 -22.77 45.40
N LEU A 346 3.95 -23.32 46.40
CA LEU A 346 4.19 -23.10 47.82
C LEU A 346 5.56 -23.69 48.22
N GLU A 347 6.60 -22.88 48.12
CA GLU A 347 7.94 -23.22 48.59
C GLU A 347 7.93 -23.59 50.09
N ASP A 348 8.82 -24.52 50.47
CA ASP A 348 9.08 -24.85 51.86
C ASP A 348 9.63 -23.61 52.60
N ALA A 349 9.16 -23.36 53.82
CA ALA A 349 9.63 -22.22 54.61
C ALA A 349 11.08 -22.43 55.08
N SER A 350 11.90 -21.39 54.93
CA SER A 350 13.25 -21.35 55.48
C SER A 350 13.31 -20.47 56.73
N THR A 351 14.47 -20.44 57.40
CA THR A 351 14.73 -19.51 58.51
C THR A 351 14.71 -18.03 58.10
N THR A 352 14.64 -17.71 56.80
CA THR A 352 14.64 -16.34 56.27
C THR A 352 13.49 -16.04 55.29
N LYS A 353 12.77 -17.05 54.78
CA LYS A 353 11.69 -16.91 53.79
C LYS A 353 10.43 -17.66 54.25
N LYS A 354 9.28 -16.97 54.24
CA LYS A 354 7.98 -17.56 54.62
C LYS A 354 7.47 -18.50 53.52
N GLY A 355 6.99 -19.67 53.92
CA GLY A 355 6.47 -20.73 53.06
C GLY A 355 5.57 -21.67 53.86
N ILE A 356 5.32 -22.89 53.36
CA ILE A 356 4.65 -23.95 54.13
C ILE A 356 5.67 -24.87 54.82
N VAL A 357 5.23 -25.62 55.83
CA VAL A 357 6.08 -26.53 56.60
C VAL A 357 5.30 -27.79 56.94
N GLN A 358 5.83 -28.96 56.55
CA GLN A 358 5.33 -30.25 57.03
C GLN A 358 5.99 -30.61 58.37
N LEU A 359 5.22 -31.23 59.28
CA LEU A 359 5.62 -31.44 60.68
C LEU A 359 5.93 -32.90 61.00
N SER A 360 7.12 -33.17 61.56
CA SER A 360 7.55 -34.52 61.98
C SER A 360 7.51 -34.68 63.50
N SER A 361 7.01 -35.82 63.98
CA SER A 361 7.03 -36.20 65.40
C SER A 361 8.05 -37.30 65.72
N ALA A 362 8.93 -37.65 64.78
CA ALA A 362 9.98 -38.65 64.98
C ALA A 362 11.22 -38.01 65.63
N THR A 363 11.70 -38.58 66.74
CA THR A 363 12.88 -38.11 67.50
C THR A 363 14.22 -38.45 66.84
N ASN A 364 14.19 -39.20 65.74
CA ASN A 364 15.33 -39.65 64.96
C ASN A 364 15.19 -39.29 63.45
N SER A 365 14.39 -38.27 63.13
CA SER A 365 14.21 -37.84 61.74
C SER A 365 15.50 -37.21 61.19
N THR A 366 15.96 -37.70 60.04
CA THR A 366 17.13 -37.15 59.31
C THR A 366 16.71 -36.21 58.18
N SER A 367 15.51 -35.64 58.26
CA SER A 367 15.00 -34.69 57.26
C SER A 367 15.33 -33.26 57.68
N GLU A 368 15.91 -32.51 56.76
CA GLU A 368 16.17 -31.07 56.91
C GLU A 368 14.99 -30.21 56.39
N THR A 369 13.96 -30.84 55.79
CA THR A 369 12.78 -30.18 55.21
C THR A 369 11.52 -30.30 56.08
N LEU A 370 11.50 -31.19 57.08
CA LEU A 370 10.38 -31.37 58.01
C LEU A 370 10.69 -30.75 59.38
N ALA A 371 9.87 -29.82 59.86
CA ALA A 371 10.09 -29.23 61.17
C ALA A 371 9.66 -30.18 62.31
N ALA A 372 10.46 -30.27 63.36
CA ALA A 372 10.17 -31.09 64.53
C ALA A 372 9.00 -30.51 65.33
N THR A 373 7.99 -31.33 65.63
CA THR A 373 6.89 -30.94 66.53
C THR A 373 7.39 -30.74 67.97
N PRO A 374 6.67 -29.96 68.81
CA PRO A 374 6.95 -29.88 70.25
C PRO A 374 7.02 -31.25 70.94
N LYS A 375 6.32 -32.27 70.42
CA LYS A 375 6.40 -33.66 70.90
C LYS A 375 7.77 -34.30 70.64
N ALA A 376 8.31 -34.15 69.43
CA ALA A 376 9.67 -34.60 69.09
C ALA A 376 10.73 -33.85 69.90
N VAL A 377 10.63 -32.51 69.97
CA VAL A 377 11.56 -31.67 70.74
C VAL A 377 11.55 -32.03 72.22
N LYS A 378 10.38 -32.21 72.84
CA LYS A 378 10.29 -32.63 74.25
C LYS A 378 10.92 -34.01 74.47
N ALA A 379 10.58 -35.00 73.65
CA ALA A 379 11.10 -36.35 73.82
C ALA A 379 12.64 -36.44 73.59
N ALA A 380 13.19 -35.62 72.68
CA ALA A 380 14.63 -35.49 72.52
C ALA A 380 15.31 -34.87 73.77
N ASN A 381 14.70 -33.82 74.34
CA ASN A 381 15.18 -33.15 75.56
C ASN A 381 15.07 -34.05 76.80
N ASP A 382 13.96 -34.77 76.97
CA ASP A 382 13.77 -35.75 78.05
C ASP A 382 14.87 -36.83 78.01
N ASN A 383 15.23 -37.32 76.82
CA ASN A 383 16.34 -38.26 76.61
C ASN A 383 17.72 -37.62 76.90
N ALA A 384 17.95 -36.36 76.51
CA ALA A 384 19.21 -35.66 76.75
C ALA A 384 19.51 -35.54 78.27
N ASN A 385 18.50 -35.14 79.05
CA ASN A 385 18.60 -35.02 80.51
C ASN A 385 18.87 -36.37 81.22
N GLY A 386 18.59 -37.50 80.58
CA GLY A 386 18.85 -38.84 81.14
C GLY A 386 20.25 -39.41 80.89
N ARG A 387 21.10 -38.78 80.06
CA ARG A 387 22.34 -39.40 79.55
C ARG A 387 23.52 -39.45 80.54
N VAL A 388 23.57 -38.57 81.55
CA VAL A 388 24.67 -38.53 82.54
C VAL A 388 24.08 -38.52 83.96
N PRO A 389 24.00 -39.68 84.65
CA PRO A 389 23.58 -39.73 86.04
C PRO A 389 24.56 -39.00 86.95
N SER A 390 24.04 -38.07 87.77
CA SER A 390 24.82 -37.17 88.66
C SER A 390 25.56 -37.87 89.81
N ASN A 391 25.43 -39.21 89.93
CA ASN A 391 26.20 -40.04 90.85
C ASN A 391 27.49 -40.64 90.24
N ARG A 392 27.72 -40.47 88.93
CA ARG A 392 28.94 -40.94 88.25
C ARG A 392 30.18 -40.15 88.69
N LYS A 393 31.30 -40.86 88.87
CA LYS A 393 32.59 -40.31 89.31
C LYS A 393 33.76 -40.80 88.46
N VAL A 394 34.82 -40.01 88.38
CA VAL A 394 36.14 -40.35 87.81
C VAL A 394 37.20 -40.02 88.85
N ASN A 395 38.02 -41.00 89.24
CA ASN A 395 39.00 -40.92 90.33
C ASN A 395 38.47 -40.18 91.59
N GLY A 396 37.22 -40.49 91.98
CA GLY A 396 36.53 -39.90 93.13
C GLY A 396 35.82 -38.55 92.90
N LYS A 397 36.21 -37.78 91.87
CA LYS A 397 35.59 -36.49 91.48
C LYS A 397 34.26 -36.74 90.77
N ALA A 398 33.23 -35.93 91.04
CA ALA A 398 31.88 -36.09 90.46
C ALA A 398 31.71 -35.34 89.13
N LEU A 399 30.95 -35.93 88.20
CA LEU A 399 30.69 -35.37 86.86
C LEU A 399 29.56 -34.32 86.87
N THR A 400 29.72 -33.26 87.66
CA THR A 400 28.77 -32.13 87.76
C THR A 400 29.29 -30.83 87.14
N ALA A 401 30.54 -30.82 86.70
CA ALA A 401 31.24 -29.76 85.99
C ALA A 401 32.47 -30.38 85.28
N ASP A 402 33.25 -29.57 84.55
CA ASP A 402 34.50 -30.02 83.94
C ASP A 402 35.49 -30.56 84.99
N ILE A 403 36.01 -31.77 84.77
CA ILE A 403 36.95 -32.42 85.68
C ILE A 403 38.38 -32.22 85.16
N THR A 404 39.12 -31.30 85.78
CA THR A 404 40.57 -31.21 85.57
C THR A 404 41.27 -32.42 86.19
N LEU A 405 41.99 -33.17 85.35
CA LEU A 405 42.94 -34.21 85.74
C LEU A 405 44.35 -33.72 85.45
N THR A 406 45.25 -33.84 86.42
CA THR A 406 46.69 -33.61 86.24
C THR A 406 47.40 -34.94 85.92
N PRO A 407 48.60 -34.92 85.31
CA PRO A 407 49.42 -36.14 85.14
C PRO A 407 49.71 -36.87 86.47
N LYS A 408 49.70 -36.15 87.60
CA LYS A 408 49.81 -36.71 88.95
C LYS A 408 48.56 -37.51 89.36
N ASP A 409 47.37 -37.09 88.95
CA ASP A 409 46.10 -37.79 89.22
C ASP A 409 45.95 -39.13 88.46
N ILE A 410 46.87 -39.41 87.52
CA ILE A 410 46.93 -40.63 86.70
C ILE A 410 48.26 -41.40 86.83
N GLY A 411 49.19 -40.95 87.70
CA GLY A 411 50.41 -41.67 88.04
C GLY A 411 51.53 -41.68 87.00
N THR A 412 51.58 -40.74 86.05
CA THR A 412 52.49 -40.79 84.88
C THR A 412 53.74 -39.92 84.96
N LEU A 413 54.04 -39.28 86.10
CA LEU A 413 55.25 -38.46 86.28
C LEU A 413 55.92 -38.71 87.63
N ASN A 414 57.23 -38.97 87.63
CA ASN A 414 58.05 -38.91 88.84
C ASN A 414 58.44 -37.45 89.11
N SER A 415 58.13 -36.94 90.30
CA SER A 415 58.43 -35.55 90.68
C SER A 415 58.65 -35.37 92.18
N VAL A 416 59.48 -34.39 92.54
CA VAL A 416 59.73 -33.97 93.92
C VAL A 416 60.08 -32.48 93.98
N THR A 417 59.66 -31.78 95.03
CA THR A 417 59.96 -30.36 95.23
C THR A 417 61.09 -30.21 96.25
N ILE A 418 62.18 -29.52 95.89
CA ILE A 418 63.41 -29.40 96.70
C ILE A 418 63.87 -27.93 96.76
N SER A 419 64.52 -27.54 97.85
CA SER A 419 65.19 -26.24 98.00
C SER A 419 66.71 -26.43 98.09
N PHE A 420 67.47 -25.63 97.35
CA PHE A 420 68.94 -25.68 97.30
C PHE A 420 69.52 -24.71 98.34
N SER A 421 69.80 -25.22 99.54
CA SER A 421 70.32 -24.45 100.67
C SER A 421 71.84 -24.54 100.81
N GLY A 422 72.54 -23.41 100.71
CA GLY A 422 73.99 -23.32 100.97
C GLY A 422 74.65 -22.08 100.37
N GLY A 423 74.16 -21.63 99.21
CA GLY A 423 74.67 -20.48 98.46
C GLY A 423 74.51 -20.71 96.95
N ALA A 424 75.13 -19.86 96.13
CA ALA A 424 75.41 -20.22 94.75
C ALA A 424 76.60 -21.18 94.71
N GLY A 425 76.51 -22.26 93.95
CA GLY A 425 77.56 -23.28 93.88
C GLY A 425 77.05 -24.65 93.47
N TRP A 426 77.80 -25.68 93.83
CA TRP A 426 77.63 -27.05 93.35
C TRP A 426 76.91 -27.93 94.38
N PHE A 427 75.96 -28.73 93.91
CA PHE A 427 75.14 -29.62 94.74
C PHE A 427 75.12 -31.04 94.15
N LYS A 428 75.22 -32.07 94.99
CA LYS A 428 74.95 -33.47 94.57
C LYS A 428 73.44 -33.67 94.43
N LEU A 429 72.93 -33.68 93.20
CA LEU A 429 71.50 -33.74 92.89
C LEU A 429 70.93 -35.17 92.92
N ALA A 430 71.65 -36.11 92.32
CA ALA A 430 71.16 -37.47 92.11
C ALA A 430 72.30 -38.49 92.10
N THR A 431 71.96 -39.74 92.38
CA THR A 431 72.74 -40.90 91.93
C THR A 431 71.92 -41.63 90.88
N VAL A 432 72.53 -41.95 89.75
CA VAL A 432 71.89 -42.63 88.61
C VAL A 432 72.59 -43.94 88.33
N THR A 433 71.83 -45.00 88.04
CA THR A 433 72.38 -46.25 87.50
C THR A 433 72.08 -46.30 86.01
N MET A 434 73.11 -46.32 85.17
CA MET A 434 73.00 -46.20 83.73
C MET A 434 73.85 -47.26 83.04
N PRO A 435 73.29 -48.47 82.81
CA PRO A 435 74.01 -49.55 82.14
C PRO A 435 74.57 -49.13 80.79
N GLN A 436 75.72 -49.68 80.38
CA GLN A 436 76.39 -49.38 79.11
C GLN A 436 75.64 -49.96 77.88
N ALA A 437 74.46 -49.41 77.62
CA ALA A 437 73.51 -49.77 76.57
C ALA A 437 72.75 -48.50 76.13
N SER A 438 71.57 -48.64 75.51
CA SER A 438 70.68 -47.51 75.16
C SER A 438 70.00 -46.86 76.38
N SER A 439 70.76 -46.60 77.45
CA SER A 439 70.28 -46.03 78.70
C SER A 439 70.22 -44.51 78.62
N ILE A 440 69.06 -43.92 78.93
CA ILE A 440 68.85 -42.47 78.99
C ILE A 440 68.25 -42.10 80.34
N VAL A 441 68.73 -41.00 80.91
CA VAL A 441 68.14 -40.34 82.08
C VAL A 441 67.85 -38.89 81.71
N TYR A 442 66.64 -38.44 82.00
CA TYR A 442 66.19 -37.06 81.86
C TYR A 442 65.84 -36.50 83.24
N ILE A 443 66.40 -35.35 83.59
CA ILE A 443 66.09 -34.63 84.84
C ILE A 443 65.81 -33.17 84.48
N ALA A 444 64.56 -32.74 84.65
CA ALA A 444 64.15 -31.36 84.48
C ALA A 444 64.06 -30.66 85.84
N LEU A 445 64.68 -29.49 85.91
CA LEU A 445 64.60 -28.57 87.04
C LEU A 445 63.68 -27.40 86.64
N ILE A 446 62.54 -27.27 87.32
CA ILE A 446 61.46 -26.34 87.01
C ILE A 446 61.28 -25.37 88.18
N GLY A 447 61.71 -24.12 87.97
CA GLY A 447 61.92 -23.10 89.00
C GLY A 447 63.39 -22.66 89.00
N GLY A 448 63.64 -21.35 88.86
CA GLY A 448 64.98 -20.79 88.77
C GLY A 448 65.58 -20.38 90.13
N ALA A 449 66.65 -19.60 90.06
CA ALA A 449 67.27 -18.99 91.23
C ALA A 449 66.59 -17.65 91.57
N GLY A 450 65.89 -17.58 92.70
CA GLY A 450 65.09 -16.44 93.18
C GLY A 450 63.66 -16.38 92.63
N PHE A 451 62.88 -15.39 93.09
CA PHE A 451 61.41 -15.34 92.90
C PHE A 451 60.84 -13.91 92.75
N ASN A 452 61.60 -12.98 92.17
CA ASN A 452 61.20 -11.57 92.09
C ASN A 452 60.15 -11.31 91.00
N VAL A 453 59.12 -10.53 91.32
CA VAL A 453 58.14 -10.05 90.34
C VAL A 453 58.83 -9.19 89.29
N GLY A 454 58.52 -9.42 88.00
CA GLY A 454 59.13 -8.71 86.87
C GLY A 454 60.46 -9.32 86.37
N ALA A 455 60.95 -10.40 86.97
CA ALA A 455 62.15 -11.12 86.53
C ALA A 455 61.78 -12.51 85.93
N PRO A 456 61.13 -12.58 84.75
CA PRO A 456 60.56 -13.82 84.21
C PRO A 456 61.60 -14.94 83.97
N GLN A 457 62.88 -14.61 83.81
CA GLN A 457 63.98 -15.59 83.76
C GLN A 457 64.09 -16.45 85.03
N GLN A 458 63.55 -16.00 86.17
CA GLN A 458 63.51 -16.76 87.42
C GLN A 458 62.39 -17.83 87.44
N ALA A 459 61.37 -17.72 86.58
CA ALA A 459 60.44 -18.82 86.28
C ALA A 459 61.06 -19.83 85.29
N GLY A 460 62.32 -20.19 85.53
CA GLY A 460 63.19 -20.89 84.58
C GLY A 460 62.97 -22.40 84.53
N ILE A 461 63.43 -22.99 83.42
CA ILE A 461 63.51 -24.44 83.23
C ILE A 461 64.93 -24.77 82.78
N SER A 462 65.51 -25.82 83.36
CA SER A 462 66.80 -26.37 82.97
C SER A 462 66.68 -27.89 82.82
N GLU A 463 67.05 -28.43 81.66
CA GLU A 463 66.88 -29.86 81.37
C GLU A 463 68.24 -30.54 81.23
N LEU A 464 68.54 -31.46 82.13
CA LEU A 464 69.70 -32.32 82.05
C LEU A 464 69.33 -33.64 81.37
N VAL A 465 69.96 -33.92 80.23
CA VAL A 465 69.90 -35.21 79.54
C VAL A 465 71.24 -35.92 79.75
N LEU A 466 71.19 -37.14 80.30
CA LEU A 466 72.33 -38.06 80.40
C LEU A 466 72.10 -39.25 79.48
N ARG A 467 73.17 -39.77 78.88
CA ARG A 467 73.14 -40.98 78.04
C ARG A 467 74.37 -41.84 78.30
N ALA A 468 74.17 -43.15 78.45
CA ALA A 468 75.29 -44.08 78.60
C ALA A 468 76.09 -44.23 77.29
N GLY A 469 77.39 -44.52 77.43
CA GLY A 469 78.23 -44.97 76.34
C GLY A 469 77.89 -46.41 75.91
N ASN A 470 78.34 -46.78 74.72
CA ASN A 470 78.27 -48.15 74.19
C ASN A 470 79.43 -49.05 74.70
N GLY A 471 80.03 -48.70 75.84
CA GLY A 471 81.25 -49.32 76.36
C GLY A 471 82.56 -48.89 75.69
N ASN A 472 82.53 -48.18 74.56
CA ASN A 472 83.72 -47.77 73.79
C ASN A 472 83.67 -46.28 73.36
N PRO A 473 84.04 -45.33 74.22
CA PRO A 473 84.51 -45.51 75.60
C PRO A 473 83.36 -45.81 76.58
N LYS A 474 83.69 -46.48 77.69
CA LYS A 474 82.76 -46.69 78.81
C LYS A 474 82.59 -45.39 79.62
N GLY A 475 81.35 -45.00 79.87
CA GLY A 475 81.01 -43.80 80.63
C GLY A 475 79.56 -43.37 80.46
N VAL A 476 79.26 -42.14 80.86
CA VAL A 476 78.10 -41.38 80.38
C VAL A 476 78.60 -40.15 79.64
N THR A 477 77.77 -39.63 78.74
CA THR A 477 77.83 -38.25 78.28
C THR A 477 76.56 -37.53 78.73
N GLY A 478 76.61 -36.20 78.77
CA GLY A 478 75.43 -35.42 79.14
C GLY A 478 75.40 -34.04 78.49
N ALA A 479 74.18 -33.54 78.35
CA ALA A 479 73.87 -32.23 77.82
C ALA A 479 72.88 -31.52 78.75
N LEU A 480 73.26 -30.33 79.24
CA LEU A 480 72.38 -29.43 79.97
C LEU A 480 71.83 -28.39 78.99
N TRP A 481 70.52 -28.44 78.75
CA TRP A 481 69.79 -27.47 77.94
C TRP A 481 69.35 -26.30 78.82
N LYS A 482 70.14 -25.23 78.77
CA LYS A 482 69.93 -24.00 79.51
C LYS A 482 68.96 -23.10 78.74
N ARG A 483 67.66 -23.23 79.07
CA ARG A 483 66.57 -22.42 78.48
C ARG A 483 66.42 -21.03 79.10
N THR A 484 66.99 -20.81 80.29
CA THR A 484 66.96 -19.54 81.01
C THR A 484 68.30 -19.19 81.64
N ALA A 485 68.56 -17.89 81.83
CA ALA A 485 69.85 -17.39 82.31
C ALA A 485 70.21 -17.90 83.73
N VAL A 486 69.19 -18.20 84.53
CA VAL A 486 69.26 -18.76 85.88
C VAL A 486 68.48 -20.08 85.97
N GLY A 487 68.78 -20.88 86.98
CA GLY A 487 68.47 -22.31 87.06
C GLY A 487 69.77 -23.09 87.19
N LEU A 488 69.87 -24.26 86.56
CA LEU A 488 71.15 -24.94 86.44
C LEU A 488 72.06 -24.15 85.49
N THR A 489 73.24 -23.75 85.97
CA THR A 489 74.22 -23.01 85.17
C THR A 489 75.24 -23.93 84.51
N ASN A 490 75.60 -25.02 85.20
CA ASN A 490 76.56 -26.03 84.75
C ASN A 490 76.23 -27.38 85.43
N PHE A 491 76.84 -28.47 84.96
CA PHE A 491 76.78 -29.76 85.64
C PHE A 491 77.99 -30.65 85.32
N ALA A 492 78.21 -31.66 86.16
CA ALA A 492 79.29 -32.61 86.05
C ALA A 492 78.88 -33.96 86.68
N TRP A 493 79.64 -35.02 86.41
CA TRP A 493 79.42 -36.33 87.02
C TRP A 493 80.71 -37.01 87.45
N ILE A 494 80.60 -38.02 88.29
CA ILE A 494 81.69 -38.96 88.62
C ILE A 494 81.13 -40.39 88.63
N ASN A 495 81.88 -41.34 88.06
CA ASN A 495 81.56 -42.76 88.21
C ASN A 495 81.96 -43.20 89.62
N THR A 496 81.00 -43.69 90.41
CA THR A 496 81.25 -44.11 91.80
C THR A 496 81.47 -45.62 91.90
N SER A 497 80.81 -46.41 91.05
CA SER A 497 81.10 -47.84 90.89
C SER A 497 80.42 -48.40 89.62
N GLY A 498 81.19 -49.08 88.77
CA GLY A 498 80.66 -49.82 87.63
C GLY A 498 79.94 -48.93 86.60
N ASP A 499 78.61 -48.94 86.66
CA ASP A 499 77.66 -48.20 85.81
C ASP A 499 76.80 -47.21 86.64
N ILE A 500 77.26 -46.87 87.85
CA ILE A 500 76.61 -45.92 88.78
C ILE A 500 77.37 -44.59 88.78
N TYR A 501 76.63 -43.49 88.64
CA TYR A 501 77.18 -42.14 88.53
C TYR A 501 76.52 -41.20 89.53
N ASP A 502 77.33 -40.41 90.24
CA ASP A 502 76.87 -39.27 91.02
C ASP A 502 76.82 -38.03 90.14
N ILE A 503 75.67 -37.34 90.17
CA ILE A 503 75.39 -36.17 89.33
C ILE A 503 75.44 -34.91 90.18
N TYR A 504 76.36 -34.03 89.83
CA TYR A 504 76.58 -32.75 90.48
C TYR A 504 76.12 -31.62 89.57
N VAL A 505 75.39 -30.66 90.11
CA VAL A 505 74.83 -29.53 89.36
C VAL A 505 75.23 -28.21 90.01
N GLU A 506 75.52 -27.21 89.20
CA GLU A 506 75.76 -25.84 89.65
C GLU A 506 74.45 -25.04 89.55
N ILE A 507 74.11 -24.32 90.62
CA ILE A 507 72.87 -23.54 90.70
C ILE A 507 73.10 -22.17 91.36
N GLY A 508 72.33 -21.19 90.92
CA GLY A 508 72.33 -19.84 91.50
C GLY A 508 71.68 -19.77 92.88
N ASN A 509 72.00 -18.71 93.62
CA ASN A 509 71.51 -18.50 94.99
C ASN A 509 69.98 -18.29 95.03
N TYR A 510 69.33 -18.67 96.14
CA TYR A 510 67.88 -18.58 96.34
C TYR A 510 67.01 -19.47 95.42
N ALA A 511 67.53 -20.61 94.94
CA ALA A 511 66.73 -21.62 94.25
C ALA A 511 65.91 -22.47 95.26
N THR A 512 64.72 -21.98 95.60
CA THR A 512 63.83 -22.57 96.65
C THR A 512 62.53 -23.11 96.07
N SER A 513 62.01 -24.21 96.64
CA SER A 513 60.75 -24.86 96.24
C SER A 513 60.69 -25.22 94.75
N VAL A 514 61.83 -25.68 94.22
CA VAL A 514 62.05 -26.01 92.82
C VAL A 514 61.53 -27.42 92.55
N ASN A 515 60.79 -27.61 91.46
CA ASN A 515 60.23 -28.92 91.10
C ASN A 515 61.23 -29.67 90.21
N ILE A 516 61.73 -30.79 90.72
CA ILE A 516 62.56 -31.74 89.99
C ILE A 516 61.64 -32.82 89.43
N HIS A 517 61.55 -32.90 88.11
CA HIS A 517 60.88 -33.99 87.40
C HIS A 517 61.96 -34.90 86.79
N TRP A 518 61.73 -36.21 86.75
CA TRP A 518 62.67 -37.12 86.09
C TRP A 518 61.97 -38.28 85.39
N ASP A 519 62.64 -38.79 84.36
CA ASP A 519 62.26 -40.00 83.64
C ASP A 519 63.52 -40.74 83.17
N CYS A 520 63.42 -42.05 82.96
CA CYS A 520 64.53 -42.86 82.51
C CYS A 520 64.07 -44.11 81.75
N THR A 521 64.94 -44.62 80.88
CA THR A 521 64.68 -45.90 80.20
C THR A 521 64.53 -47.03 81.23
N THR A 522 63.74 -48.06 80.91
CA THR A 522 63.36 -49.15 81.84
C THR A 522 64.52 -49.97 82.41
N ASN A 523 65.73 -49.83 81.83
CA ASN A 523 66.97 -50.46 82.28
C ASN A 523 67.86 -49.53 83.14
N ALA A 524 67.48 -48.27 83.32
CA ALA A 524 68.19 -47.28 84.11
C ALA A 524 67.39 -46.90 85.37
N SER A 525 68.01 -46.25 86.33
CA SER A 525 67.33 -45.75 87.53
C SER A 525 67.90 -44.41 88.01
N VAL A 526 67.05 -43.63 88.68
CA VAL A 526 67.36 -42.28 89.16
C VAL A 526 66.89 -42.16 90.61
N SER A 527 67.82 -41.84 91.50
CA SER A 527 67.55 -41.50 92.90
C SER A 527 67.88 -40.03 93.12
N ILE A 528 66.87 -39.16 93.13
CA ILE A 528 67.01 -37.73 93.48
C ILE A 528 67.18 -37.60 94.99
N TYR A 529 68.15 -36.81 95.45
CA TYR A 529 68.36 -36.53 96.87
C TYR A 529 67.45 -35.38 97.34
N THR A 530 66.57 -35.66 98.30
CA THR A 530 65.70 -34.64 98.93
C THR A 530 66.43 -33.74 99.92
N SER A 531 67.61 -34.18 100.39
CA SER A 531 68.56 -33.40 101.20
C SER A 531 69.88 -33.32 100.47
N LEU A 532 70.22 -32.13 99.96
CA LEU A 532 71.33 -31.92 99.04
C LEU A 532 72.63 -31.50 99.76
N THR A 533 73.76 -32.10 99.39
CA THR A 533 75.08 -31.66 99.86
C THR A 533 75.60 -30.50 99.00
N TYR A 534 75.90 -29.36 99.64
CA TYR A 534 76.45 -28.15 99.01
C TYR A 534 77.98 -28.08 99.02
N SER A 535 78.57 -27.46 97.98
CA SER A 535 79.95 -27.01 97.92
C SER A 535 80.05 -25.68 97.17
N ALA A 536 80.78 -24.70 97.71
CA ALA A 536 81.04 -23.42 97.04
C ALA A 536 81.95 -23.56 95.80
N SER A 537 82.76 -24.62 95.73
CA SER A 537 83.64 -24.95 94.61
C SER A 537 83.16 -26.22 93.90
N LYS A 538 83.41 -26.30 92.59
CA LYS A 538 83.22 -27.54 91.82
C LYS A 538 84.00 -28.70 92.46
N PRO A 539 83.40 -29.89 92.66
CA PRO A 539 84.09 -31.03 93.25
C PRO A 539 85.29 -31.50 92.41
N SER A 540 86.31 -32.06 93.06
CA SER A 540 87.47 -32.67 92.40
C SER A 540 87.11 -33.97 91.69
N SER A 541 87.83 -34.30 90.60
CA SER A 541 87.74 -35.57 89.87
C SER A 541 86.40 -35.87 89.18
N VAL A 542 85.54 -34.86 89.00
CA VAL A 542 84.32 -34.95 88.16
C VAL A 542 84.62 -34.61 86.70
N THR A 543 83.87 -35.20 85.77
CA THR A 543 83.87 -34.86 84.34
C THR A 543 82.80 -33.79 84.04
N ASP A 544 83.16 -32.72 83.33
CA ASP A 544 82.21 -31.70 82.86
C ASP A 544 81.27 -32.23 81.77
N GLY A 545 80.04 -31.73 81.78
CA GLY A 545 79.11 -31.90 80.67
C GLY A 545 79.08 -30.74 79.68
N VAL A 546 78.34 -30.92 78.59
CA VAL A 546 78.11 -29.87 77.59
C VAL A 546 76.90 -29.03 78.00
N VAL A 547 77.03 -27.70 77.98
CA VAL A 547 75.91 -26.78 78.23
C VAL A 547 75.46 -26.15 76.91
N TYR A 548 74.25 -26.48 76.46
CA TYR A 548 73.61 -25.83 75.32
C TYR A 548 72.77 -24.65 75.81
N THR A 549 73.16 -23.44 75.46
CA THR A 549 72.33 -22.24 75.66
C THR A 549 71.27 -22.17 74.57
N MET A 550 69.98 -22.14 74.96
CA MET A 550 68.90 -21.79 74.02
C MET A 550 68.66 -20.28 74.06
N TYR A 551 68.93 -19.61 72.93
CA TYR A 551 68.67 -18.19 72.79
C TYR A 551 67.16 -17.89 72.66
N SER A 552 66.70 -16.78 73.26
CA SER A 552 65.29 -16.37 73.35
C SER A 552 65.15 -14.85 73.40
N SER A 553 63.92 -14.33 73.47
CA SER A 553 63.67 -12.88 73.62
C SER A 553 64.25 -12.28 74.91
N HIS A 554 64.45 -13.09 75.95
CA HIS A 554 64.98 -12.69 77.26
C HIS A 554 66.44 -13.14 77.48
N GLN A 555 66.90 -14.13 76.75
CA GLN A 555 68.30 -14.57 76.67
C GLN A 555 68.74 -14.44 75.22
N LYS A 556 68.89 -13.20 74.75
CA LYS A 556 69.14 -12.89 73.33
C LYS A 556 70.52 -13.38 72.89
N PRO A 557 70.68 -13.81 71.63
CA PRO A 557 72.01 -14.01 71.05
C PRO A 557 72.71 -12.65 70.93
N THR A 558 74.01 -12.62 71.16
CA THR A 558 74.85 -11.49 70.71
C THR A 558 74.99 -11.55 69.17
N PRO A 559 75.35 -10.46 68.48
CA PRO A 559 75.61 -10.51 67.03
C PRO A 559 76.67 -11.55 66.64
N SER A 560 77.65 -11.81 67.54
CA SER A 560 78.66 -12.87 67.42
C SER A 560 78.09 -14.29 67.49
N ASP A 561 77.01 -14.54 68.23
CA ASP A 561 76.38 -15.87 68.34
C ASP A 561 75.64 -16.30 67.07
N ILE A 562 75.31 -15.35 66.19
CA ILE A 562 74.54 -15.56 64.95
C ILE A 562 75.24 -15.06 63.67
N GLY A 563 76.48 -14.56 63.78
CA GLY A 563 77.26 -14.08 62.62
C GLY A 563 76.64 -12.89 61.88
N ALA A 564 75.87 -12.03 62.57
CA ALA A 564 75.08 -10.98 61.92
C ALA A 564 75.93 -9.78 61.46
N LEU A 565 75.58 -9.23 60.29
CA LEU A 565 76.18 -8.00 59.74
C LEU A 565 75.61 -6.73 60.42
N PRO A 566 76.34 -5.60 60.41
CA PRO A 566 75.91 -4.35 61.07
C PRO A 566 74.63 -3.76 60.45
N THR A 567 73.71 -3.29 61.31
CA THR A 567 72.37 -2.81 60.92
C THR A 567 72.30 -1.33 60.52
N THR A 568 73.43 -0.64 60.38
CA THR A 568 73.48 0.77 59.96
C THR A 568 74.67 1.00 59.02
N GLY A 569 74.42 1.61 57.84
CA GLY A 569 75.47 2.09 56.94
C GLY A 569 76.07 1.08 55.94
N GLY A 570 75.47 -0.09 55.75
CA GLY A 570 75.94 -1.09 54.77
C GLY A 570 75.43 -0.86 53.34
N THR A 571 76.31 -0.96 52.35
CA THR A 571 75.98 -0.98 50.91
C THR A 571 76.00 -2.41 50.36
N ILE A 572 74.99 -2.78 49.57
CA ILE A 572 74.94 -4.08 48.87
C ILE A 572 75.41 -3.88 47.43
N SER A 573 76.55 -4.47 47.08
CA SER A 573 77.14 -4.42 45.73
C SER A 573 76.72 -5.63 44.88
N GLY A 574 75.42 -5.76 44.59
CA GLY A 574 74.88 -6.84 43.77
C GLY A 574 73.38 -6.70 43.50
N PRO A 575 72.82 -7.45 42.54
CA PRO A 575 71.38 -7.40 42.24
C PRO A 575 70.57 -7.98 43.42
N LEU A 576 69.59 -7.22 43.89
CA LEU A 576 68.69 -7.61 44.97
C LEU A 576 67.30 -7.97 44.41
N SER A 577 66.96 -9.26 44.42
CA SER A 577 65.60 -9.73 44.12
C SER A 577 64.75 -9.67 45.39
N VAL A 578 63.59 -9.00 45.32
CA VAL A 578 62.64 -8.88 46.45
C VAL A 578 61.28 -9.41 46.00
N THR A 579 60.79 -10.47 46.64
CA THR A 579 59.58 -11.20 46.19
C THR A 579 58.28 -10.47 46.53
N ASP A 580 58.19 -9.94 47.76
CA ASP A 580 56.95 -9.38 48.32
C ASP A 580 56.91 -7.84 48.34
N GLY A 581 57.77 -7.20 47.52
CA GLY A 581 57.83 -5.75 47.34
C GLY A 581 58.69 -4.98 48.36
N ILE A 582 58.84 -3.68 48.11
CA ILE A 582 59.60 -2.74 48.95
C ILE A 582 58.64 -1.71 49.54
N THR A 583 58.50 -1.69 50.86
CA THR A 583 57.55 -0.81 51.56
C THR A 583 58.11 0.61 51.75
N GLY A 584 58.16 1.38 50.67
CA GLY A 584 58.63 2.77 50.67
C GLY A 584 58.43 3.48 49.33
N ALA A 585 58.41 4.81 49.33
CA ALA A 585 58.19 5.59 48.12
C ALA A 585 59.45 5.66 47.23
N LEU A 586 59.54 4.81 46.21
CA LEU A 586 60.52 4.98 45.13
C LEU A 586 60.14 6.21 44.28
N LYS A 587 61.01 7.21 44.23
CA LYS A 587 60.90 8.32 43.27
C LYS A 587 61.64 7.95 41.98
N GLY A 588 60.90 7.78 40.89
CA GLY A 588 61.42 7.69 39.53
C GLY A 588 60.46 8.37 38.55
N ASN A 589 60.98 9.04 37.54
CA ASN A 589 60.20 9.72 36.50
C ASN A 589 60.39 9.02 35.12
N ALA A 590 59.59 9.42 34.13
CA ALA A 590 59.54 8.75 32.83
C ALA A 590 60.87 8.78 32.04
N ASP A 591 61.77 9.73 32.32
CA ASP A 591 63.12 9.77 31.72
C ASP A 591 63.93 8.48 31.95
N THR A 592 63.61 7.72 33.01
CA THR A 592 64.25 6.43 33.31
C THR A 592 63.67 5.24 32.52
N ALA A 593 62.53 5.42 31.84
CA ALA A 593 61.82 4.36 31.13
C ALA A 593 62.34 4.18 29.68
N THR A 594 63.50 3.52 29.53
CA THR A 594 64.25 3.34 28.27
C THR A 594 63.51 2.62 27.12
N LYS A 595 62.22 2.27 27.29
CA LYS A 595 61.34 1.74 26.22
C LYS A 595 60.59 2.83 25.45
N LEU A 596 60.54 4.08 25.93
CA LEU A 596 59.96 5.20 25.18
C LEU A 596 61.06 5.94 24.42
N ALA A 597 61.38 5.43 23.23
CA ALA A 597 62.43 6.00 22.38
C ALA A 597 61.97 7.32 21.73
N ALA A 598 62.52 8.43 22.24
CA ALA A 598 62.13 9.83 21.98
C ALA A 598 60.73 10.21 22.49
N ASP A 599 60.62 11.43 23.03
CA ASP A 599 59.43 11.97 23.69
C ASP A 599 58.15 11.79 22.86
N PRO A 600 57.19 10.95 23.29
CA PRO A 600 55.90 10.83 22.62
C PRO A 600 55.17 12.17 22.68
N LYS A 601 54.84 12.73 21.51
CA LYS A 601 54.09 13.99 21.41
C LYS A 601 52.62 13.72 21.14
N ILE A 602 51.76 14.09 22.08
CA ILE A 602 50.31 14.14 21.83
C ILE A 602 50.01 15.50 21.20
N ASN A 603 49.74 15.51 19.89
CA ASN A 603 49.42 16.71 19.12
C ASN A 603 50.44 17.86 19.35
N GLY A 604 51.74 17.54 19.23
CA GLY A 604 52.85 18.48 19.40
C GLY A 604 53.34 18.68 20.84
N VAL A 605 52.50 18.41 21.86
CA VAL A 605 52.84 18.56 23.28
C VAL A 605 53.60 17.32 23.78
N LYS A 606 54.74 17.53 24.48
CA LYS A 606 55.53 16.45 25.09
C LYS A 606 54.76 15.76 26.22
N PHE A 607 54.78 14.42 26.26
CA PHE A 607 54.25 13.63 27.36
C PHE A 607 55.38 12.93 28.14
N ASP A 608 55.71 13.45 29.33
CA ASP A 608 56.70 12.90 30.26
C ASP A 608 56.11 12.49 31.62
N GLY A 609 54.79 12.60 31.80
CA GLY A 609 54.10 12.26 33.03
C GLY A 609 54.40 13.17 34.24
N SER A 610 55.06 14.32 34.04
CA SER A 610 55.33 15.27 35.12
C SER A 610 54.12 16.14 35.52
N ALA A 611 53.13 16.24 34.64
CA ALA A 611 51.86 16.96 34.85
C ALA A 611 50.74 16.39 33.95
N ASP A 612 49.49 16.78 34.21
CA ASP A 612 48.34 16.43 33.37
C ASP A 612 48.40 17.10 31.99
N ILE A 613 48.07 16.35 30.92
CA ILE A 613 47.90 16.92 29.57
C ILE A 613 46.49 17.49 29.41
N ASN A 614 46.42 18.80 29.17
CA ASN A 614 45.17 19.51 28.95
C ASN A 614 44.93 19.76 27.44
N LEU A 615 44.03 18.99 26.83
CA LEU A 615 43.70 19.11 25.39
C LEU A 615 42.58 20.15 25.17
N THR A 616 42.91 21.27 24.56
CA THR A 616 41.92 22.30 24.18
C THR A 616 41.39 22.10 22.75
N PRO A 617 40.21 22.66 22.40
CA PRO A 617 39.67 22.58 21.05
C PRO A 617 40.59 23.17 19.97
N GLU A 618 41.34 24.25 20.30
CA GLU A 618 42.31 24.85 19.37
C GLU A 618 43.40 23.85 18.97
N ASN A 619 43.89 23.06 19.94
CA ASN A 619 44.95 22.07 19.69
C ASN A 619 44.46 20.91 18.82
N ILE A 620 43.25 20.40 19.04
CA ILE A 620 42.74 19.19 18.37
C ILE A 620 41.90 19.46 17.11
N GLY A 621 41.84 20.71 16.63
CA GLY A 621 41.08 21.09 15.43
C GLY A 621 39.55 20.94 15.57
N ALA A 622 39.02 21.00 16.79
CA ALA A 622 37.59 20.86 17.05
C ALA A 622 36.90 22.23 17.13
N PHE A 623 35.72 22.36 16.52
CA PHE A 623 34.90 23.58 16.63
C PHE A 623 34.64 23.95 18.11
N ALA A 624 34.92 25.20 18.46
CA ALA A 624 34.74 25.71 19.82
C ALA A 624 33.29 25.54 20.30
N ARG A 625 33.09 24.94 21.47
CA ARG A 625 31.75 24.63 22.03
C ARG A 625 30.99 25.84 22.60
N ARG A 626 31.44 27.06 22.27
CA ARG A 626 31.02 28.38 22.77
C ARG A 626 31.33 29.44 21.70
N SER A 627 30.95 30.70 21.94
CA SER A 627 31.24 31.77 21.00
C SER A 627 32.75 31.99 20.83
N THR A 628 33.20 32.02 19.57
CA THR A 628 34.59 32.24 19.13
C THR A 628 35.02 33.70 19.32
N GLY A 629 34.08 34.64 19.24
CA GLY A 629 34.34 36.06 19.45
C GLY A 629 33.08 36.91 19.35
N ALA A 630 33.24 38.23 19.54
CA ALA A 630 32.16 39.20 19.41
C ALA A 630 32.57 40.35 18.49
N TYR A 631 31.61 40.87 17.72
CA TYR A 631 31.78 41.99 16.79
C TYR A 631 30.60 42.96 16.92
N ALA A 632 30.76 44.20 16.46
CA ALA A 632 29.66 45.12 16.24
C ALA A 632 29.12 45.01 14.80
N ASP A 633 27.81 45.16 14.62
CA ASP A 633 27.15 45.14 13.30
C ASP A 633 27.58 46.36 12.44
N SER A 634 28.01 47.45 13.08
CA SER A 634 28.53 48.67 12.45
C SER A 634 29.80 48.45 11.63
N ASP A 635 30.57 47.41 11.93
CA ASP A 635 31.95 47.25 11.46
C ASP A 635 32.03 46.32 10.22
N GLY A 636 30.89 46.08 9.57
CA GLY A 636 30.72 45.07 8.50
C GLY A 636 30.40 43.65 9.01
N ALA A 637 30.20 43.51 10.32
CA ALA A 637 30.15 42.27 11.07
C ALA A 637 31.43 41.42 10.91
N VAL A 638 31.34 40.10 11.12
CA VAL A 638 32.51 39.18 11.11
C VAL A 638 33.21 39.23 9.74
N PRO A 639 34.53 39.51 9.66
CA PRO A 639 35.29 39.51 8.42
C PRO A 639 35.24 38.18 7.66
N TRP A 640 35.37 38.23 6.33
CA TRP A 640 35.31 37.02 5.50
C TRP A 640 36.46 36.05 5.77
N ASN A 641 37.62 36.55 6.16
CA ASN A 641 38.81 35.77 6.50
C ASN A 641 38.96 35.51 8.02
N ALA A 642 37.91 35.72 8.81
CA ALA A 642 37.88 35.30 10.21
C ALA A 642 37.93 33.77 10.34
N GLU A 643 38.34 33.27 11.51
CA GLU A 643 38.45 31.84 11.78
C GLU A 643 37.10 31.09 11.72
N SER A 644 37.14 29.78 11.53
CA SER A 644 35.94 28.94 11.54
C SER A 644 35.35 28.88 12.94
N GLY A 645 34.11 29.36 13.13
CA GLY A 645 33.56 29.60 14.46
C GLY A 645 32.14 30.17 14.51
N ALA A 646 31.66 30.41 15.72
CA ALA A 646 30.34 30.99 15.98
C ALA A 646 30.49 32.31 16.78
N TYR A 647 30.02 33.40 16.22
CA TYR A 647 30.24 34.76 16.72
C TYR A 647 28.93 35.40 17.19
N ASN A 648 28.99 36.18 18.27
CA ASN A 648 27.88 37.05 18.67
C ASN A 648 28.10 38.45 18.08
N VAL A 649 27.25 38.85 17.13
CA VAL A 649 27.29 40.18 16.52
C VAL A 649 26.26 41.07 17.21
N THR A 650 26.73 42.21 17.72
CA THR A 650 25.92 43.12 18.54
C THR A 650 25.43 44.31 17.72
N ARG A 651 24.15 44.62 17.83
CA ARG A 651 23.42 45.63 17.06
C ARG A 651 22.71 46.60 18.00
N SER A 652 22.19 47.71 17.49
CA SER A 652 21.42 48.67 18.30
C SER A 652 20.06 48.07 18.68
N GLY A 653 19.99 47.47 19.87
CA GLY A 653 18.77 46.90 20.47
C GLY A 653 18.67 45.36 20.43
N ASP A 654 19.50 44.68 19.64
CA ASP A 654 19.53 43.21 19.54
C ASP A 654 20.95 42.65 19.34
N SER A 655 21.10 41.33 19.44
CA SER A 655 22.27 40.62 18.92
C SER A 655 21.82 39.41 18.10
N TYR A 656 22.69 38.97 17.20
CA TYR A 656 22.47 37.78 16.38
C TYR A 656 23.69 36.86 16.40
N ILE A 657 23.45 35.57 16.24
CA ILE A 657 24.53 34.58 16.10
C ILE A 657 24.89 34.50 14.62
N LEU A 658 26.18 34.61 14.31
CA LEU A 658 26.76 34.42 12.99
C LEU A 658 27.72 33.23 13.03
N VAL A 659 27.45 32.19 12.25
CA VAL A 659 28.37 31.05 12.05
C VAL A 659 29.19 31.31 10.80
N ASN A 660 30.51 31.23 10.93
CA ASN A 660 31.50 31.48 9.89
C ASN A 660 32.25 30.18 9.61
N PHE A 661 32.23 29.71 8.37
CA PHE A 661 32.98 28.54 7.91
C PHE A 661 34.04 29.02 6.93
N TYR A 662 35.27 29.25 7.41
CA TYR A 662 36.42 29.65 6.61
C TYR A 662 37.37 28.46 6.40
N THR A 663 37.58 28.08 5.14
CA THR A 663 38.46 26.96 4.74
C THR A 663 39.83 27.44 4.24
N GLY A 664 39.97 28.71 3.90
CA GLY A 664 41.18 29.28 3.29
C GLY A 664 41.49 28.82 1.86
N VAL A 665 40.72 27.90 1.27
CA VAL A 665 41.02 27.26 -0.02
C VAL A 665 39.81 27.21 -0.97
N GLY A 666 40.08 27.12 -2.28
CA GLY A 666 39.06 27.13 -3.32
C GLY A 666 38.53 28.53 -3.68
N SER A 667 37.46 28.56 -4.48
CA SER A 667 36.82 29.80 -4.93
C SER A 667 35.63 30.25 -4.08
N CYS A 668 35.11 29.40 -3.20
CA CYS A 668 34.24 29.81 -2.09
C CYS A 668 35.00 29.49 -0.80
N ARG A 669 35.69 30.49 -0.23
CA ARG A 669 36.55 30.29 0.95
C ARG A 669 35.83 30.45 2.27
N THR A 670 34.70 31.16 2.24
CA THR A 670 33.91 31.48 3.42
C THR A 670 32.42 31.31 3.13
N LEU A 671 31.72 30.55 3.96
CA LEU A 671 30.27 30.63 4.10
C LEU A 671 29.94 31.28 5.45
N GLN A 672 29.15 32.36 5.43
CA GLN A 672 28.58 32.95 6.64
C GLN A 672 27.06 32.76 6.66
N MET A 673 26.53 32.42 7.83
CA MET A 673 25.10 32.31 8.10
C MET A 673 24.76 33.04 9.39
N LYS A 674 23.75 33.92 9.40
CA LYS A 674 23.29 34.64 10.60
C LYS A 674 21.83 34.38 10.93
N ALA A 675 21.51 34.25 12.22
CA ALA A 675 20.15 34.05 12.72
C ALA A 675 19.78 35.14 13.73
N HIS A 676 18.79 35.97 13.40
CA HIS A 676 18.31 37.05 14.26
C HIS A 676 17.40 36.54 15.38
N TYR A 677 17.41 37.26 16.51
CA TYR A 677 16.61 36.97 17.70
C TYR A 677 15.11 36.79 17.40
N ARG A 678 14.41 36.00 18.24
CA ARG A 678 12.97 35.68 18.11
C ARG A 678 12.55 35.07 16.75
N ASN A 679 13.48 34.47 16.02
CA ASN A 679 13.31 34.01 14.64
C ASN A 679 12.92 35.18 13.71
N GLY A 680 13.61 36.32 13.83
CA GLY A 680 13.38 37.52 13.03
C GLY A 680 13.92 37.46 11.59
N GLY A 681 14.65 36.41 11.25
CA GLY A 681 15.18 36.13 9.92
C GLY A 681 16.44 35.24 9.99
N LEU A 682 16.64 34.41 8.96
CA LEU A 682 17.85 33.60 8.75
C LEU A 682 18.48 34.05 7.44
N PHE A 683 19.76 34.39 7.43
CA PHE A 683 20.43 34.94 6.26
C PHE A 683 21.75 34.23 5.98
N TYR A 684 22.22 34.26 4.74
CA TYR A 684 23.55 33.78 4.36
C TYR A 684 24.27 34.74 3.40
N ARG A 685 25.60 34.62 3.34
CA ARG A 685 26.48 35.21 2.31
C ARG A 685 27.74 34.37 2.14
N SER A 686 28.37 34.43 0.97
CA SER A 686 29.58 33.66 0.64
C SER A 686 30.70 34.56 0.11
N SER A 687 31.95 34.28 0.48
CA SER A 687 33.11 34.97 -0.09
C SER A 687 33.60 34.30 -1.37
N ARG A 688 34.20 35.08 -2.27
CA ARG A 688 34.82 34.59 -3.50
C ARG A 688 36.34 34.75 -3.49
N ASP A 689 37.02 33.68 -3.91
CA ASP A 689 38.47 33.62 -4.12
C ASP A 689 39.23 34.25 -2.94
N GLY A 690 40.04 35.29 -3.18
CA GLY A 690 40.72 36.07 -2.14
C GLY A 690 40.17 37.49 -1.96
N TYR A 691 39.00 37.81 -2.53
CA TYR A 691 38.50 39.18 -2.67
C TYR A 691 37.45 39.59 -1.64
N GLY A 692 36.79 38.64 -0.97
CA GLY A 692 35.78 38.88 0.05
C GLY A 692 34.35 38.57 -0.43
N PHE A 693 33.35 39.20 0.20
CA PHE A 693 31.94 39.02 -0.20
C PHE A 693 31.65 39.84 -1.48
N GLU A 694 31.14 39.18 -2.53
CA GLU A 694 30.67 39.86 -3.75
C GLU A 694 29.24 40.38 -3.61
N GLU A 695 28.41 39.69 -2.84
CA GLU A 695 26.99 39.99 -2.62
C GLU A 695 26.69 40.21 -1.12
N ASP A 696 25.64 40.98 -0.85
CA ASP A 696 25.17 41.26 0.51
C ASP A 696 24.32 40.10 1.08
N TRP A 697 23.80 40.27 2.30
CA TRP A 697 23.04 39.21 2.99
C TRP A 697 21.72 38.83 2.29
N ALA A 698 21.59 37.58 1.84
CA ALA A 698 20.35 37.01 1.33
C ALA A 698 19.52 36.33 2.44
N GLU A 699 18.19 36.59 2.51
CA GLU A 699 17.29 35.97 3.50
C GLU A 699 16.72 34.62 3.02
N VAL A 700 16.57 33.69 3.96
CA VAL A 700 15.89 32.40 3.80
C VAL A 700 14.46 32.52 4.38
N TYR A 701 13.47 32.62 3.50
CA TYR A 701 12.06 32.71 3.89
C TYR A 701 11.56 31.46 4.64
N THR A 702 10.60 31.66 5.54
CA THR A 702 9.99 30.60 6.37
C THR A 702 8.47 30.79 6.45
N SER A 703 7.76 29.86 7.08
CA SER A 703 6.32 30.02 7.38
C SER A 703 6.01 31.17 8.35
N LYS A 704 7.02 31.74 9.02
CA LYS A 704 6.91 32.91 9.89
C LYS A 704 7.35 34.20 9.19
N ASN A 705 8.50 34.17 8.53
CA ASN A 705 8.96 35.23 7.61
C ASN A 705 8.63 34.81 6.17
N LEU A 706 7.36 34.92 5.78
CA LEU A 706 6.95 34.75 4.39
C LEU A 706 7.40 35.96 3.55
N PRO A 707 7.66 35.79 2.24
CA PRO A 707 7.93 36.93 1.36
C PRO A 707 6.70 37.87 1.34
N PRO A 708 6.88 39.20 1.32
CA PRO A 708 5.78 40.18 1.45
C PRO A 708 4.65 40.10 0.39
N GLU A 709 4.83 39.34 -0.68
CA GLU A 709 3.92 39.30 -1.84
C GLU A 709 3.38 37.88 -2.13
N SER A 710 3.30 37.01 -1.11
CA SER A 710 2.73 35.65 -1.22
C SER A 710 1.29 35.59 -1.74
N TYR A 711 0.55 36.71 -1.67
CA TYR A 711 -0.63 36.98 -2.49
C TYR A 711 -0.57 38.45 -2.97
N PRO A 712 -0.60 38.73 -4.29
CA PRO A 712 -0.36 40.07 -4.81
C PRO A 712 -1.57 41.00 -4.68
N VAL A 713 -1.31 42.31 -4.70
CA VAL A 713 -2.33 43.36 -4.77
C VAL A 713 -3.09 43.23 -6.09
N GLY A 714 -4.41 43.43 -6.08
CA GLY A 714 -5.24 43.29 -7.29
C GLY A 714 -5.66 41.85 -7.65
N ALA A 715 -5.27 40.84 -6.86
CA ALA A 715 -5.84 39.50 -7.01
C ALA A 715 -7.20 39.38 -6.30
N PRO A 716 -8.23 38.78 -6.94
CA PRO A 716 -9.58 38.64 -6.37
C PRO A 716 -9.62 37.51 -5.30
N ILE A 717 -10.09 37.85 -4.11
CA ILE A 717 -10.15 36.96 -2.94
C ILE A 717 -11.62 36.62 -2.64
N PRO A 718 -12.03 35.33 -2.61
CA PRO A 718 -13.37 34.92 -2.21
C PRO A 718 -13.52 35.01 -0.68
N TRP A 719 -14.26 36.00 -0.20
CA TRP A 719 -14.46 36.26 1.23
C TRP A 719 -15.79 35.67 1.74
N PRO A 720 -15.79 34.89 2.85
CA PRO A 720 -16.98 34.16 3.33
C PRO A 720 -17.90 34.99 4.25
N SER A 721 -17.79 36.32 4.24
CA SER A 721 -18.55 37.22 5.10
C SER A 721 -18.92 38.51 4.38
N ASP A 722 -19.98 39.19 4.82
CA ASP A 722 -20.37 40.53 4.35
C ASP A 722 -19.52 41.64 4.99
N THR A 723 -18.83 41.34 6.09
CA THR A 723 -17.91 42.29 6.75
C THR A 723 -16.54 42.28 6.06
N VAL A 724 -16.27 43.31 5.26
CA VAL A 724 -14.99 43.50 4.55
C VAL A 724 -13.86 43.82 5.53
N PRO A 725 -12.68 43.16 5.46
CA PRO A 725 -11.53 43.51 6.31
C PRO A 725 -10.92 44.87 5.94
N SER A 726 -10.31 45.54 6.93
CA SER A 726 -9.57 46.79 6.69
C SER A 726 -8.43 46.59 5.68
N GLY A 727 -8.27 47.53 4.74
CA GLY A 727 -7.30 47.44 3.64
C GLY A 727 -7.81 46.70 2.39
N TYR A 728 -9.07 46.26 2.37
CA TYR A 728 -9.72 45.59 1.24
C TYR A 728 -11.00 46.34 0.81
N ALA A 729 -11.44 46.10 -0.43
CA ALA A 729 -12.72 46.57 -0.96
C ALA A 729 -13.46 45.44 -1.69
N LEU A 730 -14.80 45.47 -1.69
CA LEU A 730 -15.63 44.60 -2.54
C LEU A 730 -15.38 44.91 -4.02
N MET A 731 -15.47 43.90 -4.88
CA MET A 731 -15.26 44.03 -6.32
C MET A 731 -16.59 44.26 -7.04
N GLN A 732 -16.93 45.53 -7.28
CA GLN A 732 -18.28 45.96 -7.70
C GLN A 732 -18.29 46.90 -8.93
N GLY A 733 -17.20 46.97 -9.70
CA GLY A 733 -17.10 47.84 -10.88
C GLY A 733 -16.64 49.28 -10.59
N GLN A 734 -16.20 49.57 -9.35
CA GLN A 734 -15.88 50.92 -8.91
C GLN A 734 -14.50 51.42 -9.36
N THR A 735 -14.39 52.73 -9.53
CA THR A 735 -13.12 53.44 -9.78
C THR A 735 -12.26 53.55 -8.53
N PHE A 736 -10.94 53.71 -8.70
CA PHE A 736 -9.99 54.03 -7.63
C PHE A 736 -8.91 55.01 -8.12
N ASP A 737 -8.30 55.75 -7.19
CA ASP A 737 -7.16 56.62 -7.51
C ASP A 737 -5.88 55.80 -7.66
N LYS A 738 -5.32 55.83 -8.88
CA LYS A 738 -4.08 55.14 -9.25
C LYS A 738 -2.83 55.73 -8.58
N SER A 739 -2.88 56.99 -8.14
CA SER A 739 -1.79 57.63 -7.39
C SER A 739 -1.79 57.21 -5.92
N ALA A 740 -2.98 57.03 -5.33
CA ALA A 740 -3.14 56.53 -3.96
C ALA A 740 -2.84 55.02 -3.85
N TYR A 741 -3.18 54.23 -4.89
CA TYR A 741 -3.04 52.77 -4.90
C TYR A 741 -2.19 52.28 -6.09
N PRO A 742 -0.88 52.61 -6.13
CA PRO A 742 -0.02 52.31 -7.29
C PRO A 742 0.12 50.81 -7.58
N LYS A 743 0.17 49.95 -6.54
CA LYS A 743 0.19 48.49 -6.74
C LYS A 743 -1.12 47.95 -7.35
N LEU A 744 -2.26 48.51 -6.96
CA LEU A 744 -3.55 48.15 -7.55
C LEU A 744 -3.66 48.67 -9.00
N ALA A 745 -3.04 49.81 -9.32
CA ALA A 745 -2.96 50.34 -10.67
C ALA A 745 -2.12 49.47 -11.63
N VAL A 746 -1.18 48.66 -11.14
CA VAL A 746 -0.46 47.65 -11.95
C VAL A 746 -1.40 46.51 -12.35
N ALA A 747 -2.25 46.04 -11.42
CA ALA A 747 -3.23 44.98 -11.71
C ALA A 747 -4.40 45.47 -12.57
N TYR A 748 -4.87 46.71 -12.33
CA TYR A 748 -5.98 47.34 -13.06
C TYR A 748 -5.56 48.71 -13.64
N PRO A 749 -4.82 48.76 -14.77
CA PRO A 749 -4.37 50.01 -15.40
C PRO A 749 -5.49 50.99 -15.79
N SER A 750 -6.70 50.47 -15.98
CA SER A 750 -7.95 51.22 -16.17
C SER A 750 -8.25 52.19 -15.02
N GLY A 751 -7.81 51.91 -13.79
CA GLY A 751 -8.30 52.59 -12.59
C GLY A 751 -9.71 52.13 -12.16
N VAL A 752 -10.15 50.96 -12.63
CA VAL A 752 -11.47 50.36 -12.33
C VAL A 752 -11.28 48.94 -11.82
N ILE A 753 -11.80 48.65 -10.63
CA ILE A 753 -11.89 47.29 -10.08
C ILE A 753 -13.04 46.56 -10.77
N PRO A 754 -12.86 45.33 -11.30
CA PRO A 754 -13.94 44.57 -11.93
C PRO A 754 -15.19 44.40 -11.04
N ASP A 755 -16.38 44.37 -11.65
CA ASP A 755 -17.57 43.86 -10.95
C ASP A 755 -17.57 42.34 -10.99
N MET A 756 -17.57 41.73 -9.81
CA MET A 756 -17.52 40.27 -9.63
C MET A 756 -18.82 39.69 -9.09
N ARG A 757 -19.87 40.51 -8.91
CA ARG A 757 -21.18 40.05 -8.42
C ARG A 757 -21.86 39.19 -9.49
N GLY A 758 -22.26 37.96 -9.12
CA GLY A 758 -22.79 36.96 -10.05
C GLY A 758 -21.75 36.30 -10.97
N TRP A 759 -20.51 36.80 -11.01
CA TRP A 759 -19.48 36.31 -11.93
C TRP A 759 -18.62 35.21 -11.32
N THR A 760 -18.44 34.11 -12.06
CA THR A 760 -17.48 33.06 -11.72
C THR A 760 -16.14 33.30 -12.43
N ILE A 761 -15.02 33.22 -11.69
CA ILE A 761 -13.69 33.33 -12.28
C ILE A 761 -13.41 32.13 -13.20
N LYS A 762 -13.20 32.42 -14.48
CA LYS A 762 -12.77 31.45 -15.51
C LYS A 762 -11.34 31.80 -15.94
N GLY A 763 -10.41 30.85 -15.82
CA GLY A 763 -9.03 31.05 -16.30
C GLY A 763 -9.02 31.41 -17.80
N LYS A 764 -8.24 32.42 -18.19
CA LYS A 764 -8.24 32.92 -19.58
C LYS A 764 -7.84 31.80 -20.55
N PRO A 765 -8.70 31.41 -21.50
CA PRO A 765 -8.34 30.39 -22.49
C PRO A 765 -7.24 30.91 -23.42
N ALA A 766 -6.58 29.98 -24.12
CA ALA A 766 -5.56 30.29 -25.13
C ALA A 766 -6.14 30.93 -26.41
N SER A 767 -7.47 30.97 -26.58
CA SER A 767 -8.13 31.76 -27.61
C SER A 767 -8.04 33.27 -27.34
N ASP A 768 -8.40 34.07 -28.34
CA ASP A 768 -8.24 35.54 -28.40
C ASP A 768 -9.14 36.33 -27.42
N ARG A 769 -9.75 35.65 -26.44
CA ARG A 769 -10.48 36.30 -25.36
C ARG A 769 -9.52 37.11 -24.49
N ALA A 770 -9.77 38.42 -24.35
CA ALA A 770 -9.00 39.32 -23.51
C ALA A 770 -9.15 39.02 -22.00
N VAL A 771 -8.14 39.37 -21.20
CA VAL A 771 -8.24 39.32 -19.73
C VAL A 771 -9.31 40.31 -19.24
N LEU A 772 -10.00 40.00 -18.15
CA LEU A 772 -11.13 40.76 -17.57
C LEU A 772 -12.37 40.96 -18.47
N SER A 773 -12.39 40.42 -19.69
CA SER A 773 -13.62 40.34 -20.49
C SER A 773 -14.67 39.47 -19.81
N GLN A 774 -15.96 39.70 -20.08
CA GLN A 774 -17.08 38.87 -19.61
C GLN A 774 -17.43 37.77 -20.64
N GLU A 775 -18.12 36.72 -20.20
CA GLU A 775 -18.66 35.64 -21.04
C GLU A 775 -19.98 35.22 -20.39
N GLN A 776 -21.11 35.47 -21.07
CA GLN A 776 -22.43 35.09 -20.57
C GLN A 776 -22.56 33.57 -20.47
N ASP A 777 -23.50 33.11 -19.65
CA ASP A 777 -23.86 31.70 -19.60
C ASP A 777 -24.54 31.24 -20.90
N GLY A 778 -24.61 29.94 -21.09
CA GLY A 778 -25.21 29.36 -22.28
C GLY A 778 -25.29 27.84 -22.21
N ILE A 779 -26.39 27.29 -22.70
CA ILE A 779 -26.62 25.85 -22.77
C ILE A 779 -25.71 25.27 -23.87
N LYS A 780 -24.97 24.19 -23.58
CA LYS A 780 -24.17 23.53 -24.62
C LYS A 780 -25.10 22.98 -25.70
N SER A 781 -24.75 23.22 -26.97
CA SER A 781 -25.42 22.62 -28.13
C SER A 781 -25.60 21.11 -27.94
N HIS A 782 -26.84 20.65 -28.05
CA HIS A 782 -27.25 19.26 -27.92
C HIS A 782 -28.55 19.04 -28.70
N THR A 783 -28.88 17.77 -28.94
CA THR A 783 -30.13 17.36 -29.58
C THR A 783 -30.78 16.26 -28.76
N HIS A 784 -32.04 15.96 -29.06
CA HIS A 784 -32.80 14.85 -28.48
C HIS A 784 -33.23 13.90 -29.61
N SER A 785 -33.33 12.60 -29.33
CA SER A 785 -34.01 11.68 -30.22
C SER A 785 -35.52 11.92 -30.14
N ALA A 786 -36.18 11.92 -31.28
CA ALA A 786 -37.63 12.09 -31.40
C ALA A 786 -38.20 11.02 -32.34
N SER A 787 -39.46 10.65 -32.12
CA SER A 787 -40.19 9.70 -32.94
C SER A 787 -41.61 10.21 -33.23
N ALA A 788 -42.17 9.79 -34.36
CA ALA A 788 -43.57 10.00 -34.71
C ALA A 788 -44.29 8.65 -34.68
N SER A 789 -45.57 8.64 -34.29
CA SER A 789 -46.41 7.44 -34.31
C SER A 789 -46.76 7.03 -35.74
N SER A 790 -46.62 5.73 -36.05
CA SER A 790 -47.18 5.18 -37.28
C SER A 790 -48.69 5.42 -37.31
N THR A 791 -49.19 5.87 -38.46
CA THR A 791 -50.60 6.26 -38.65
C THR A 791 -51.11 5.59 -39.92
N ASP A 792 -52.11 4.71 -39.78
CA ASP A 792 -52.80 4.11 -40.92
C ASP A 792 -53.79 5.12 -41.52
N LEU A 793 -53.73 5.30 -42.84
CA LEU A 793 -54.64 6.17 -43.58
C LEU A 793 -55.93 5.43 -44.00
N GLY A 794 -55.94 4.09 -43.94
CA GLY A 794 -57.05 3.21 -44.27
C GLY A 794 -57.40 3.15 -45.77
N THR A 795 -58.19 2.14 -46.14
CA THR A 795 -58.64 1.91 -47.54
C THR A 795 -59.38 3.11 -48.13
N LYS A 796 -59.27 3.29 -49.46
CA LYS A 796 -60.01 4.28 -50.27
C LYS A 796 -60.50 3.60 -51.55
N THR A 797 -61.70 3.94 -52.00
CA THR A 797 -62.30 3.42 -53.25
C THR A 797 -61.98 4.37 -54.42
N THR A 798 -61.66 3.82 -55.59
CA THR A 798 -61.43 4.61 -56.81
C THR A 798 -62.74 5.13 -57.40
N SER A 799 -62.67 6.10 -58.31
CA SER A 799 -63.80 6.44 -59.19
C SER A 799 -64.17 5.25 -60.08
N SER A 800 -65.45 5.19 -60.47
CA SER A 800 -65.92 4.24 -61.49
C SER A 800 -65.56 4.74 -62.89
N PHE A 801 -65.29 3.82 -63.81
CA PHE A 801 -65.02 4.09 -65.22
C PHE A 801 -65.73 3.03 -66.08
N ASP A 802 -66.49 3.48 -67.08
CA ASP A 802 -67.18 2.62 -68.04
C ASP A 802 -66.49 2.68 -69.41
N TYR A 803 -66.29 1.51 -70.01
CA TYR A 803 -65.77 1.41 -71.37
C TYR A 803 -66.86 1.64 -72.43
N GLY A 804 -68.13 1.40 -72.12
CA GLY A 804 -69.25 1.46 -73.06
C GLY A 804 -69.12 0.47 -74.24
N THR A 805 -70.04 0.56 -75.20
CA THR A 805 -70.04 -0.30 -76.40
C THR A 805 -68.87 0.04 -77.32
N LYS A 806 -68.16 -0.99 -77.82
CA LYS A 806 -67.14 -0.87 -78.88
C LYS A 806 -67.59 -1.60 -80.15
N SER A 807 -67.22 -1.06 -81.31
CA SER A 807 -67.49 -1.65 -82.62
C SER A 807 -66.29 -2.42 -83.15
N THR A 808 -66.52 -3.44 -83.98
CA THR A 808 -65.49 -4.14 -84.76
C THR A 808 -65.08 -3.34 -86.00
N ASN A 809 -64.02 -3.78 -86.69
CA ASN A 809 -63.68 -3.29 -88.03
C ASN A 809 -64.62 -3.89 -89.10
N ASN A 810 -64.88 -3.15 -90.17
CA ASN A 810 -65.56 -3.69 -91.36
C ASN A 810 -64.58 -4.53 -92.19
N THR A 811 -64.97 -5.77 -92.51
CA THR A 811 -64.22 -6.70 -93.37
C THR A 811 -65.18 -7.71 -94.02
N GLY A 812 -64.68 -8.56 -94.93
CA GLY A 812 -65.45 -9.65 -95.57
C GLY A 812 -65.95 -9.37 -97.00
N ALA A 813 -65.75 -8.15 -97.53
CA ALA A 813 -66.06 -7.84 -98.92
C ALA A 813 -65.12 -8.59 -99.90
N HIS A 814 -65.70 -9.15 -100.97
CA HIS A 814 -64.99 -9.91 -102.00
C HIS A 814 -65.72 -9.82 -103.35
N THR A 815 -65.10 -10.32 -104.43
CA THR A 815 -65.61 -10.27 -105.81
C THR A 815 -65.65 -11.65 -106.46
N HIS A 816 -66.39 -11.76 -107.58
CA HIS A 816 -66.48 -12.96 -108.40
C HIS A 816 -66.12 -12.64 -109.86
N SER A 817 -65.59 -13.63 -110.60
CA SER A 817 -65.17 -13.49 -112.01
C SER A 817 -66.09 -14.25 -112.96
N LEU A 818 -66.31 -13.70 -114.16
CA LEU A 818 -67.21 -14.23 -115.20
C LEU A 818 -66.56 -14.04 -116.59
N SER A 819 -66.84 -14.95 -117.53
CA SER A 819 -66.37 -14.86 -118.93
C SER A 819 -67.30 -15.60 -119.91
N GLY A 820 -67.21 -15.29 -121.21
CA GLY A 820 -68.04 -15.85 -122.28
C GLY A 820 -67.73 -15.25 -123.66
N SER A 821 -68.47 -15.67 -124.70
CA SER A 821 -68.22 -15.31 -126.12
C SER A 821 -69.49 -14.86 -126.84
N THR A 822 -69.35 -14.10 -127.93
CA THR A 822 -70.43 -13.59 -128.80
C THR A 822 -70.49 -14.30 -130.16
N GLY A 823 -71.54 -14.04 -130.96
CA GLY A 823 -71.65 -14.47 -132.37
C GLY A 823 -70.82 -13.63 -133.36
N SER A 824 -70.95 -13.91 -134.67
CA SER A 824 -70.11 -13.35 -135.75
C SER A 824 -70.91 -12.90 -136.99
N ALA A 825 -70.51 -11.79 -137.63
CA ALA A 825 -71.07 -11.22 -138.89
C ALA A 825 -70.13 -10.13 -139.48
N GLY A 826 -70.16 -9.79 -140.79
CA GLY A 826 -69.43 -8.59 -141.31
C GLY A 826 -69.21 -8.27 -142.83
N ASP A 827 -69.51 -9.13 -143.81
CA ASP A 827 -69.03 -8.96 -145.22
C ASP A 827 -69.70 -7.84 -146.07
N HIS A 828 -68.93 -7.17 -146.97
CA HIS A 828 -69.41 -6.17 -147.97
C HIS A 828 -68.38 -5.83 -149.10
N THR A 829 -68.73 -4.99 -150.11
CA THR A 829 -67.90 -4.63 -151.30
C THR A 829 -68.11 -3.18 -151.85
N HIS A 830 -67.31 -2.73 -152.85
CA HIS A 830 -67.32 -1.38 -153.48
C HIS A 830 -67.05 -1.41 -155.02
N GLY A 831 -67.15 -0.28 -155.75
CA GLY A 831 -66.85 -0.19 -157.20
C GLY A 831 -66.61 1.22 -157.80
N ASN A 832 -65.99 1.28 -159.00
CA ASN A 832 -65.51 2.49 -159.71
C ASN A 832 -66.04 2.62 -161.16
N GLY A 833 -65.93 3.81 -161.79
CA GLY A 833 -66.21 4.00 -163.23
C GLY A 833 -65.54 5.24 -163.86
N ILE A 834 -65.21 5.16 -165.16
CA ILE A 834 -64.60 6.21 -166.00
C ILE A 834 -65.26 6.20 -167.39
N ARG A 835 -65.29 7.33 -168.12
CA ARG A 835 -65.53 7.41 -169.57
C ARG A 835 -64.63 8.48 -170.20
N TRP A 836 -64.13 8.23 -171.42
CA TRP A 836 -64.04 9.19 -172.56
C TRP A 836 -63.30 8.53 -173.75
N PRO A 837 -63.95 8.30 -174.90
CA PRO A 837 -63.33 8.28 -176.24
C PRO A 837 -63.49 9.66 -176.90
N GLY A 838 -62.71 10.09 -177.90
CA GLY A 838 -61.63 9.45 -178.67
C GLY A 838 -61.48 10.14 -180.04
N GLY A 839 -60.49 9.74 -180.85
CA GLY A 839 -60.36 10.20 -182.25
C GLY A 839 -59.52 11.47 -182.48
N GLY A 840 -59.00 11.60 -183.69
CA GLY A 840 -57.89 12.51 -184.03
C GLY A 840 -58.26 14.00 -184.12
N GLY A 841 -57.23 14.86 -184.13
CA GLY A 841 -57.38 16.31 -184.24
C GLY A 841 -57.16 17.05 -182.91
N SER A 842 -55.89 17.33 -182.62
CA SER A 842 -55.36 18.46 -181.86
C SER A 842 -56.11 19.09 -180.65
N ALA A 843 -55.32 19.25 -179.57
CA ALA A 843 -55.60 19.95 -178.30
C ALA A 843 -56.51 19.23 -177.29
N LEU A 844 -56.33 19.57 -176.00
CA LEU A 844 -56.92 18.94 -174.79
C LEU A 844 -56.40 17.50 -174.55
N ALA A 845 -55.43 17.20 -173.67
CA ALA A 845 -54.81 17.88 -172.53
C ALA A 845 -55.57 17.82 -171.18
N PHE A 846 -55.22 16.82 -170.35
CA PHE A 846 -55.29 16.80 -168.88
C PHE A 846 -54.14 15.90 -168.37
N TYR A 847 -53.35 16.22 -167.33
CA TYR A 847 -52.98 17.50 -166.70
C TYR A 847 -51.54 17.31 -166.13
N ASP A 848 -50.80 18.40 -165.86
CA ASP A 848 -49.33 18.43 -165.65
C ASP A 848 -48.75 17.45 -164.57
N GLY A 849 -47.58 16.81 -164.76
CA GLY A 849 -46.80 16.66 -166.01
C GLY A 849 -45.26 16.62 -165.84
N GLY A 850 -44.56 16.84 -166.96
CA GLY A 850 -43.10 16.89 -167.08
C GLY A 850 -42.62 16.67 -168.53
N GLY A 851 -41.78 17.59 -169.05
CA GLY A 851 -41.24 17.55 -170.43
C GLY A 851 -41.76 18.66 -171.34
N PHE A 852 -40.95 19.10 -172.32
CA PHE A 852 -41.16 20.32 -173.13
C PHE A 852 -41.47 20.04 -174.62
N THR A 853 -42.32 20.86 -175.25
CA THR A 853 -42.08 21.71 -176.46
C THR A 853 -43.42 22.16 -177.13
N TYR A 854 -43.45 23.32 -177.81
CA TYR A 854 -44.57 23.84 -178.64
C TYR A 854 -44.86 22.91 -179.87
N VAL A 855 -46.00 22.94 -180.59
CA VAL A 855 -46.63 24.02 -181.41
C VAL A 855 -48.16 23.76 -181.58
N HIS A 856 -48.92 24.72 -182.13
CA HIS A 856 -50.38 24.75 -182.36
C HIS A 856 -50.92 23.81 -183.48
N ASP A 857 -52.20 23.35 -183.39
CA ASP A 857 -53.33 23.69 -184.32
C ASP A 857 -54.53 22.68 -184.34
N SER A 858 -55.71 23.10 -183.84
CA SER A 858 -57.14 22.74 -184.17
C SER A 858 -57.72 21.31 -184.47
N GLN A 859 -58.82 20.95 -183.75
CA GLN A 859 -60.06 20.20 -184.16
C GLN A 859 -60.23 18.62 -184.24
N TYR A 860 -60.63 17.99 -183.12
CA TYR A 860 -61.89 17.22 -182.78
C TYR A 860 -62.40 15.91 -183.51
N GLN A 861 -62.83 14.89 -182.69
CA GLN A 861 -64.08 14.03 -182.73
C GLN A 861 -64.06 12.46 -182.83
N VAL A 862 -65.18 11.81 -182.42
CA VAL A 862 -65.34 10.45 -181.78
C VAL A 862 -66.29 9.44 -182.50
N SER A 863 -66.10 8.10 -182.38
CA SER A 863 -67.19 7.04 -182.38
C SER A 863 -66.73 5.57 -182.06
N PRO A 864 -67.64 4.61 -181.75
CA PRO A 864 -67.38 3.17 -181.46
C PRO A 864 -68.01 2.21 -182.53
N GLU A 865 -68.23 0.87 -182.44
CA GLU A 865 -68.06 -0.20 -181.40
C GLU A 865 -68.01 -1.65 -182.01
N THR A 866 -67.82 -2.69 -181.16
CA THR A 866 -67.82 -4.17 -181.40
C THR A 866 -66.72 -4.81 -182.30
N SER A 867 -66.09 -5.89 -181.79
CA SER A 867 -65.19 -6.85 -182.47
C SER A 867 -63.89 -6.26 -183.08
N SER A 868 -62.74 -6.95 -183.23
CA SER A 868 -62.38 -8.37 -183.08
C SER A 868 -60.94 -8.53 -182.53
N TYR A 869 -60.56 -9.75 -182.14
CA TYR A 869 -59.19 -10.21 -181.79
C TYR A 869 -58.57 -9.83 -180.42
N ARG A 870 -57.81 -10.77 -179.87
CA ARG A 870 -57.24 -10.81 -178.49
C ARG A 870 -56.04 -9.85 -178.37
N SER A 871 -55.81 -9.03 -177.34
CA SER A 871 -56.30 -8.88 -175.93
C SER A 871 -55.73 -9.85 -174.87
N TYR A 872 -54.99 -9.28 -173.90
CA TYR A 872 -54.60 -9.84 -172.59
C TYR A 872 -54.50 -8.67 -171.58
N TYR A 873 -54.85 -8.86 -170.31
CA TYR A 873 -55.13 -7.77 -169.35
C TYR A 873 -54.49 -7.97 -167.96
N GLN A 874 -54.23 -6.87 -167.25
CA GLN A 874 -53.73 -6.82 -165.87
C GLN A 874 -54.80 -6.21 -164.93
N ARG A 875 -54.85 -6.65 -163.66
CA ARG A 875 -55.73 -6.12 -162.60
C ARG A 875 -54.94 -5.71 -161.36
N ILE A 876 -55.51 -4.80 -160.56
CA ILE A 876 -54.92 -4.20 -159.35
C ILE A 876 -55.94 -4.29 -158.21
N GLN A 877 -55.48 -4.42 -156.95
CA GLN A 877 -56.31 -4.50 -155.74
C GLN A 877 -56.24 -3.21 -154.91
N THR A 878 -57.20 -3.03 -153.99
CA THR A 878 -57.23 -1.93 -152.99
C THR A 878 -56.45 -2.28 -151.71
N GLN A 879 -56.21 -1.29 -150.86
CA GLN A 879 -55.59 -1.45 -149.53
C GLN A 879 -56.60 -1.97 -148.49
N SER A 880 -56.12 -2.42 -147.33
CA SER A 880 -56.93 -3.10 -146.28
C SER A 880 -57.38 -2.16 -145.15
N ALA A 881 -58.61 -2.35 -144.63
CA ALA A 881 -59.21 -1.63 -143.50
C ALA A 881 -60.37 -2.44 -142.87
N GLY A 882 -60.84 -2.09 -141.65
CA GLY A 882 -62.17 -2.54 -141.14
C GLY A 882 -62.35 -2.94 -139.67
N ALA A 883 -61.32 -2.95 -138.82
CA ALA A 883 -61.41 -3.47 -137.44
C ALA A 883 -62.22 -2.58 -136.46
N HIS A 884 -63.04 -3.19 -135.58
CA HIS A 884 -63.85 -2.52 -134.56
C HIS A 884 -64.22 -3.46 -133.38
N THR A 885 -64.89 -2.95 -132.33
CA THR A 885 -65.27 -3.67 -131.09
C THR A 885 -66.64 -3.24 -130.51
N HIS A 886 -67.16 -3.96 -129.52
CA HIS A 886 -68.43 -3.70 -128.81
C HIS A 886 -68.28 -3.79 -127.27
N SER A 887 -69.35 -3.49 -126.50
CA SER A 887 -69.35 -3.49 -125.02
C SER A 887 -70.57 -4.23 -124.43
N LEU A 888 -70.47 -4.71 -123.19
CA LEU A 888 -71.45 -5.58 -122.51
C LEU A 888 -71.49 -5.30 -120.98
N SER A 889 -72.64 -5.47 -120.31
CA SER A 889 -72.79 -5.25 -118.86
C SER A 889 -73.95 -6.05 -118.20
N GLY A 890 -73.93 -6.21 -116.87
CA GLY A 890 -74.94 -6.93 -116.06
C GLY A 890 -74.59 -7.00 -114.56
N THR A 891 -75.48 -7.57 -113.71
CA THR A 891 -75.36 -7.59 -112.23
C THR A 891 -75.96 -8.87 -111.60
N ALA A 892 -75.52 -9.26 -110.39
CA ALA A 892 -75.93 -10.49 -109.67
C ALA A 892 -76.72 -10.23 -108.36
N ALA A 893 -77.17 -11.31 -107.68
CA ALA A 893 -78.04 -11.29 -106.48
C ALA A 893 -77.27 -11.38 -105.13
N SER A 894 -77.96 -11.20 -103.99
CA SER A 894 -77.38 -10.91 -102.66
C SER A 894 -77.56 -12.01 -101.59
N SER A 895 -76.59 -12.14 -100.66
CA SER A 895 -76.58 -13.05 -99.48
C SER A 895 -75.47 -12.65 -98.47
N GLY A 896 -75.46 -13.17 -97.21
CA GLY A 896 -74.21 -13.22 -96.39
C GLY A 896 -74.18 -12.88 -94.87
N ALA A 897 -75.28 -12.81 -94.10
CA ALA A 897 -75.26 -12.32 -92.70
C ALA A 897 -74.80 -13.35 -91.61
N HIS A 898 -74.01 -12.92 -90.61
CA HIS A 898 -73.58 -13.72 -89.43
C HIS A 898 -73.06 -12.84 -88.24
N ALA A 899 -72.63 -13.43 -87.10
CA ALA A 899 -72.14 -12.74 -85.89
C ALA A 899 -71.07 -13.54 -85.10
N HIS A 900 -70.44 -12.94 -84.07
CA HIS A 900 -69.27 -13.46 -83.31
C HIS A 900 -69.30 -13.13 -81.79
N THR A 901 -68.43 -13.77 -80.99
CA THR A 901 -68.30 -13.59 -79.52
C THR A 901 -66.87 -13.22 -79.10
N VAL A 902 -66.68 -12.37 -78.08
CA VAL A 902 -65.37 -11.88 -77.59
C VAL A 902 -65.33 -11.82 -76.05
N GLY A 903 -64.20 -12.17 -75.43
CA GLY A 903 -63.95 -12.02 -73.98
C GLY A 903 -62.89 -10.96 -73.68
N ILE A 904 -63.05 -10.24 -72.54
CA ILE A 904 -62.24 -9.03 -72.24
C ILE A 904 -61.22 -9.24 -71.10
N GLY A 905 -61.57 -9.99 -70.05
CA GLY A 905 -60.69 -10.26 -68.90
C GLY A 905 -60.72 -9.20 -67.80
N ALA A 906 -59.87 -9.37 -66.79
CA ALA A 906 -59.76 -8.51 -65.60
C ALA A 906 -58.36 -7.88 -65.50
N HIS A 907 -58.25 -6.73 -64.84
CA HIS A 907 -56.99 -6.01 -64.65
C HIS A 907 -56.96 -5.23 -63.33
N THR A 908 -55.78 -4.76 -62.94
CA THR A 908 -55.55 -3.91 -61.75
C THR A 908 -54.61 -2.75 -62.11
N HIS A 909 -54.61 -1.70 -61.27
CA HIS A 909 -53.73 -0.53 -61.42
C HIS A 909 -52.93 -0.31 -60.15
N SER A 910 -51.74 0.30 -60.28
CA SER A 910 -50.98 0.87 -59.16
C SER A 910 -51.17 2.39 -59.12
N VAL A 911 -51.21 2.97 -57.91
CA VAL A 911 -51.34 4.43 -57.72
C VAL A 911 -50.20 4.92 -56.84
N ALA A 912 -49.47 5.94 -57.31
CA ALA A 912 -48.41 6.58 -56.55
C ALA A 912 -49.00 7.68 -55.66
N ILE A 913 -48.96 7.49 -54.34
CA ILE A 913 -49.46 8.47 -53.36
C ILE A 913 -48.51 9.67 -53.20
N GLY A 914 -47.20 9.47 -53.45
CA GLY A 914 -46.17 10.49 -53.30
C GLY A 914 -45.75 10.74 -51.85
N SER A 915 -44.76 11.62 -51.69
CA SER A 915 -44.21 12.01 -50.38
C SER A 915 -44.93 13.24 -49.83
N HIS A 916 -45.19 13.25 -48.53
CA HIS A 916 -45.65 14.43 -47.77
C HIS A 916 -44.88 14.53 -46.45
N GLY A 917 -45.12 15.60 -45.67
CA GLY A 917 -44.47 15.82 -44.38
C GLY A 917 -45.27 16.77 -43.50
N HIS A 918 -44.78 16.98 -42.27
CA HIS A 918 -45.44 17.78 -41.24
C HIS A 918 -44.48 18.78 -40.60
N THR A 919 -45.00 19.92 -40.16
CA THR A 919 -44.28 20.86 -39.29
C THR A 919 -44.25 20.30 -37.87
N ILE A 920 -43.06 20.23 -37.27
CA ILE A 920 -42.87 19.80 -35.87
C ILE A 920 -42.39 21.00 -35.05
N THR A 921 -43.05 21.26 -33.92
CA THR A 921 -42.68 22.31 -32.97
C THR A 921 -42.19 21.66 -31.68
N VAL A 922 -41.00 22.05 -31.22
CA VAL A 922 -40.44 21.65 -29.92
C VAL A 922 -40.49 22.85 -28.99
N ASN A 923 -41.17 22.72 -27.85
CA ASN A 923 -41.32 23.80 -26.88
C ASN A 923 -40.03 24.01 -26.08
N ALA A 924 -39.77 25.25 -25.66
CA ALA A 924 -38.62 25.58 -24.83
C ALA A 924 -38.77 24.99 -23.40
N ALA A 925 -37.65 24.56 -22.82
CA ALA A 925 -37.57 24.06 -21.45
C ALA A 925 -36.21 24.44 -20.82
N GLY A 926 -36.24 24.99 -19.61
CA GLY A 926 -35.05 25.45 -18.89
C GLY A 926 -35.37 26.52 -17.83
N ASN A 927 -34.34 26.95 -17.12
CA ASN A 927 -34.38 28.12 -16.22
C ASN A 927 -33.89 29.38 -16.98
N ALA A 928 -33.93 30.54 -16.31
CA ALA A 928 -33.42 31.80 -16.86
C ALA A 928 -31.88 31.84 -17.05
N GLU A 929 -31.14 31.05 -16.25
CA GLU A 929 -29.67 30.97 -16.28
C GLU A 929 -29.22 29.50 -16.29
N ASN A 930 -28.13 29.19 -17.02
CA ASN A 930 -27.50 27.87 -17.06
C ASN A 930 -26.47 27.70 -15.92
N THR A 931 -26.97 27.40 -14.72
CA THR A 931 -26.15 27.32 -13.50
C THR A 931 -25.44 25.97 -13.30
N VAL A 932 -24.21 26.03 -12.78
CA VAL A 932 -23.55 24.88 -12.11
C VAL A 932 -23.71 25.00 -10.59
N LYS A 933 -23.49 23.90 -9.85
CA LYS A 933 -23.43 23.94 -8.37
C LYS A 933 -22.36 24.95 -7.94
N ASN A 934 -22.76 25.97 -7.19
CA ASN A 934 -21.92 27.06 -6.74
C ASN A 934 -22.24 27.42 -5.27
N ILE A 935 -21.38 28.25 -4.66
CA ILE A 935 -21.57 28.83 -3.33
C ILE A 935 -21.23 30.32 -3.47
N ALA A 936 -22.06 31.19 -2.90
CA ALA A 936 -21.82 32.62 -2.91
C ALA A 936 -20.66 33.01 -1.97
N PHE A 937 -19.72 33.79 -2.49
CA PHE A 937 -18.65 34.45 -1.73
C PHE A 937 -18.59 35.92 -2.16
N ASN A 938 -18.27 36.81 -1.23
CA ASN A 938 -18.00 38.20 -1.56
C ASN A 938 -16.60 38.33 -2.13
N TYR A 939 -16.45 38.60 -3.43
CA TYR A 939 -15.14 38.88 -4.00
C TYR A 939 -14.62 40.24 -3.49
N ILE A 940 -13.48 40.21 -2.77
CA ILE A 940 -12.77 41.39 -2.29
C ILE A 940 -11.38 41.48 -2.93
N VAL A 941 -10.79 42.67 -2.93
CA VAL A 941 -9.42 42.92 -3.41
C VAL A 941 -8.64 43.75 -2.40
N ARG A 942 -7.35 43.42 -2.20
CA ARG A 942 -6.44 44.20 -1.35
C ARG A 942 -6.03 45.48 -2.07
N LEU A 943 -5.98 46.61 -1.35
CA LEU A 943 -5.74 47.93 -1.94
C LEU A 943 -4.25 48.32 -2.06
N ALA A 944 -3.39 47.80 -1.18
CA ALA A 944 -1.95 48.11 -1.11
C ALA A 944 -1.10 46.89 -0.72
#